data_AF-A0A1C5UT18-F1
#
_entry.id   AF-A0A1C5UT18-F1
#
_cell.length_a   1.000
_cell.length_b   1.000
_cell.length_c   1.000
_cell.angle_alpha   90.00
_cell.angle_beta   90.00
_cell.angle_gamma   90.00
#
_symmetry.space_group_name_H-M   'P 1'
#
loop_
_entity.id
_entity.type
_entity.pdbx_description
1 polymer ?
#
loop_
_entity_poly.entity_id
_entity_poly.type
_entity_poly.pdbx_seq_one_letter_code
_entity_poly.pdbx_strand_id
1 'polypeptide(L)'
;MALYYFSNTPHATRADGTKVNTVAHYEYICREGSYANMKGREEDLVFSRSGNMPDWAAHAGQFWQTAEEKRQANGRAYREIRLALQEELSLSDNIALVEEFLDRTGIGKRHAFSYAVHDKTAAFDKDHRNIHVHIMFCEKTIEKDRPLGQEMYFKHYYLDQQGNPCAGYRADRYYQSVQGTRAMRKLWADMVNARFKAAGMEISVSEKSLQAQRDDLIEQGRHDEAALLDRIPAPHLGDAYRNPKTIEKIREREREIESQCDDPTCTTDEMDETDQQDSIAEQKIVMFATDAVLRKVIAEIRREQERIRREEIREREAFIAEALDERAAEELEAQPVTVTAADVYDALMEKKEAFAQKEARHLAEYKQLQKQMVAKDNMWPMAIEKVIGKGYWNTVRQRKRLEEQIQPVADEYYKLARTRQENEALRTQYAQLIRRKQALEADFQRYQGEIQANREAIEQVVLAFKQSNEQVLNQGKKLYRQIMIARKQKKLFAGKAEELKKNVPMDHLYYCDSLHNVVLRSSQVEGKKAVKDCPIRAYEGRAYAVIDDLKLEQGKAAQAGAVMIGDTVKKGQVRLYMVTVQPADHPQGFDITAVEKTDGTVRMYGIRQRKTAMEPGGKAARNAQLKRRAEFTDKLEHMLQKAVDDTKARYHAWWDDSDPYQKKNEAERVEEEMYKGWSL
;
A
#
# COMPACT_ATOMS: atom_id res chain seq x y z
N MET A 1 1.63 24.72 -19.34
CA MET A 1 0.29 25.34 -19.51
C MET A 1 -0.06 25.10 -20.96
N ALA A 2 -1.04 24.25 -21.23
CA ALA A 2 -1.36 23.86 -22.60
C ALA A 2 -1.72 25.08 -23.46
N LEU A 3 -1.13 25.16 -24.65
CA LEU A 3 -1.29 26.29 -25.57
C LEU A 3 -1.88 25.83 -26.89
N TYR A 4 -2.84 26.61 -27.38
CA TYR A 4 -3.41 26.45 -28.71
C TYR A 4 -2.73 27.40 -29.70
N TYR A 5 -2.13 26.85 -30.76
CA TYR A 5 -1.69 27.62 -31.92
C TYR A 5 -1.94 26.85 -33.21
N PHE A 6 -2.46 27.56 -34.19
CA PHE A 6 -2.68 27.05 -35.54
C PHE A 6 -2.45 28.20 -36.54
N SER A 7 -1.60 27.96 -37.53
CA SER A 7 -1.48 28.85 -38.69
C SER A 7 -1.58 28.05 -39.99
N ASN A 8 -2.27 28.62 -40.97
CA ASN A 8 -2.39 28.07 -42.32
C ASN A 8 -1.93 29.14 -43.32
N THR A 9 -0.65 29.10 -43.68
CA THR A 9 0.00 30.11 -44.51
C THR A 9 0.23 29.60 -45.92
N PRO A 10 -0.10 30.39 -46.96
CA PRO A 10 0.36 30.07 -48.31
C PRO A 10 1.89 30.12 -48.36
N HIS A 11 2.46 29.66 -49.48
CA HIS A 11 3.90 29.75 -49.77
C HIS A 11 4.52 31.07 -49.26
N ALA A 12 5.54 30.97 -48.42
CA ALA A 12 6.14 32.10 -47.74
C ALA A 12 6.71 33.15 -48.71
N THR A 13 6.56 34.43 -48.38
CA THR A 13 7.10 35.56 -49.15
C THR A 13 8.12 36.33 -48.33
N ARG A 14 9.17 36.81 -49.00
CA ARG A 14 10.12 37.78 -48.45
C ARG A 14 9.47 39.16 -48.37
N ALA A 15 10.14 40.09 -47.68
CA ALA A 15 9.66 41.47 -47.50
C ALA A 15 9.46 42.22 -48.84
N ASP A 16 10.21 41.85 -49.88
CA ASP A 16 10.08 42.38 -51.24
C ASP A 16 8.92 41.76 -52.05
N GLY A 17 8.14 40.86 -51.44
CA GLY A 17 7.02 40.16 -52.08
C GLY A 17 7.41 38.93 -52.90
N THR A 18 8.71 38.64 -53.05
CA THR A 18 9.17 37.44 -53.76
C THR A 18 8.96 36.18 -52.94
N LYS A 19 8.71 35.04 -53.59
CA LYS A 19 8.53 33.77 -52.86
C LYS A 19 9.87 33.24 -52.34
N VAL A 20 9.85 32.75 -51.10
CA VAL A 20 10.99 32.03 -50.51
C VAL A 20 11.27 30.79 -51.35
N ASN A 21 12.52 30.47 -51.61
CA ASN A 21 12.86 29.28 -52.39
C ASN A 21 12.34 28.01 -51.68
N THR A 22 11.63 27.14 -52.41
CA THR A 22 10.98 25.94 -51.85
C THR A 22 11.98 24.99 -51.19
N VAL A 23 13.12 24.74 -51.84
CA VAL A 23 14.17 23.85 -51.32
C VAL A 23 14.78 24.44 -50.06
N ALA A 24 15.09 25.74 -50.07
CA ALA A 24 15.64 26.42 -48.90
C ALA A 24 14.69 26.35 -47.69
N HIS A 25 13.37 26.44 -47.90
CA HIS A 25 12.39 26.29 -46.81
C HIS A 25 12.34 24.85 -46.28
N TYR A 26 12.31 23.85 -47.17
CA TYR A 26 12.35 22.43 -46.80
C TYR A 26 13.63 22.08 -46.02
N GLU A 27 14.80 22.47 -46.53
CA GLU A 27 16.08 22.27 -45.86
C GLU A 27 16.13 22.98 -44.51
N TYR A 28 15.55 24.18 -44.40
CA TYR A 28 15.50 24.93 -43.15
C TYR A 28 14.68 24.22 -42.06
N ILE A 29 13.48 23.72 -42.39
CA ILE A 29 12.63 23.05 -41.40
C ILE A 29 13.17 21.65 -41.07
N CYS A 30 13.73 20.92 -42.03
CA CYS A 30 14.25 19.56 -41.81
C CYS A 30 15.73 19.52 -41.37
N ARG A 31 16.38 20.68 -41.18
CA ARG A 31 17.82 20.81 -40.87
C ARG A 31 18.70 20.03 -41.85
N GLU A 32 18.40 20.13 -43.14
CA GLU A 32 19.17 19.49 -44.21
C GLU A 32 20.07 20.51 -44.92
N GLY A 33 21.00 20.01 -45.75
CA GLY A 33 21.86 20.83 -46.60
C GLY A 33 22.66 21.88 -45.82
N SER A 34 22.49 23.14 -46.19
CA SER A 34 23.19 24.28 -45.57
C SER A 34 22.79 24.55 -44.10
N TYR A 35 21.70 23.94 -43.63
CA TYR A 35 21.17 24.12 -42.28
C TYR A 35 21.47 22.96 -41.31
N ALA A 36 22.19 21.92 -41.76
CA ALA A 36 22.53 20.76 -40.93
C ALA A 36 23.55 21.05 -39.79
N ASN A 37 24.30 22.15 -39.87
CA ASN A 37 25.32 22.53 -38.89
C ASN A 37 25.30 24.04 -38.60
N MET A 38 24.13 24.60 -38.25
CA MET A 38 24.00 26.02 -37.94
C MET A 38 24.84 26.40 -36.71
N LYS A 39 25.83 27.28 -36.87
CA LYS A 39 26.65 27.78 -35.75
C LYS A 39 25.89 28.82 -34.93
N GLY A 40 25.97 28.74 -33.60
CA GLY A 40 25.42 29.76 -32.69
C GLY A 40 23.92 29.64 -32.42
N ARG A 41 23.30 28.50 -32.74
CA ARG A 41 21.91 28.18 -32.42
C ARG A 41 21.83 26.77 -31.84
N GLU A 42 21.00 26.58 -30.82
CA GLU A 42 20.69 25.26 -30.27
C GLU A 42 19.96 24.43 -31.34
N GLU A 43 20.37 23.17 -31.52
CA GLU A 43 19.64 22.27 -32.41
C GLU A 43 18.26 21.99 -31.81
N ASP A 44 17.22 22.28 -32.58
CA ASP A 44 15.84 22.26 -32.13
C ASP A 44 14.99 21.25 -32.90
N LEU A 45 15.51 20.60 -33.96
CA LEU A 45 14.79 19.54 -34.67
C LEU A 45 14.83 18.23 -33.88
N VAL A 46 13.65 17.69 -33.56
CA VAL A 46 13.52 16.42 -32.84
C VAL A 46 12.96 15.28 -33.68
N PHE A 47 12.24 15.60 -34.76
CA PHE A 47 11.69 14.60 -35.67
C PHE A 47 11.36 15.23 -37.03
N SER A 48 11.60 14.51 -38.13
CA SER A 48 11.12 14.90 -39.45
C SER A 48 10.63 13.68 -40.23
N ARG A 49 9.63 13.89 -41.10
CA ARG A 49 9.11 12.84 -41.98
C ARG A 49 8.55 13.44 -43.25
N SER A 50 8.67 12.69 -44.34
CA SER A 50 8.02 12.99 -45.61
C SER A 50 7.16 11.83 -46.08
N GLY A 51 6.15 12.12 -46.89
CA GLY A 51 5.21 11.11 -47.40
C GLY A 51 4.54 11.50 -48.71
N ASN A 52 3.95 10.49 -49.36
CA ASN A 52 3.32 10.57 -50.68
C ASN A 52 4.20 11.20 -51.77
N MET A 53 5.50 10.93 -51.72
CA MET A 53 6.39 11.30 -52.83
C MET A 53 6.05 10.41 -54.04
N PRO A 54 5.93 10.99 -55.25
CA PRO A 54 5.72 10.21 -56.47
C PRO A 54 6.97 9.40 -56.82
N ASP A 55 6.79 8.30 -57.56
CA ASP A 55 7.86 7.33 -57.87
C ASP A 55 9.11 7.94 -58.53
N TRP A 56 8.96 9.07 -59.23
CA TRP A 56 10.08 9.77 -59.86
C TRP A 56 10.96 10.55 -58.87
N ALA A 57 10.49 10.78 -57.64
CA ALA A 57 11.26 11.42 -56.58
C ALA A 57 11.81 10.37 -55.61
N ALA A 58 13.11 10.11 -55.68
CA ALA A 58 13.79 9.14 -54.82
C ALA A 58 13.80 9.58 -53.34
N HIS A 59 13.71 10.88 -53.07
CA HIS A 59 13.63 11.47 -51.74
C HIS A 59 12.92 12.82 -51.78
N ALA A 60 12.49 13.32 -50.62
CA ALA A 60 11.69 14.54 -50.51
C ALA A 60 12.38 15.78 -51.08
N GLY A 61 13.69 15.95 -50.85
CA GLY A 61 14.46 17.05 -51.42
C GLY A 61 14.34 17.14 -52.95
N GLN A 62 14.43 16.00 -53.65
CA GLN A 62 14.26 15.95 -55.11
C GLN A 62 12.84 16.38 -55.54
N PHE A 63 11.81 16.00 -54.79
CA PHE A 63 10.45 16.45 -55.06
C PHE A 63 10.33 17.97 -54.92
N TRP A 64 10.82 18.54 -53.81
CA TRP A 64 10.74 19.98 -53.56
C TRP A 64 11.58 20.81 -54.52
N GLN A 65 12.72 20.30 -54.96
CA GLN A 65 13.52 20.90 -56.02
C GLN A 65 12.75 20.93 -57.34
N THR A 66 12.16 19.81 -57.74
CA THR A 66 11.33 19.73 -58.95
C THR A 66 10.13 20.66 -58.85
N ALA A 67 9.51 20.78 -57.67
CA ALA A 67 8.41 21.69 -57.41
C ALA A 67 8.82 23.17 -57.59
N GLU A 68 10.04 23.54 -57.21
CA GLU A 68 10.59 24.88 -57.42
C GLU A 68 10.88 25.16 -58.90
N GLU A 69 11.49 24.19 -59.60
CA GLU A 69 11.89 24.36 -61.01
C GLU A 69 10.69 24.37 -61.96
N LYS A 70 9.65 23.57 -61.65
CA LYS A 70 8.50 23.34 -62.53
C LYS A 70 7.25 24.12 -62.13
N ARG A 71 7.26 24.87 -61.02
CA ARG A 71 6.13 25.77 -60.68
C ARG A 71 6.04 26.91 -61.69
N GLN A 72 4.82 27.40 -61.89
CA GLN A 72 4.61 28.66 -62.61
C GLN A 72 5.28 29.82 -61.86
N ALA A 73 5.68 30.88 -62.57
CA ALA A 73 6.38 32.04 -61.99
C ALA A 73 5.72 32.59 -60.70
N ASN A 74 4.39 32.71 -60.69
CA ASN A 74 3.60 33.13 -59.51
C ASN A 74 2.91 31.97 -58.78
N GLY A 75 3.11 30.74 -59.24
CA GLY A 75 2.53 29.52 -58.68
C GLY A 75 3.09 29.20 -57.29
N ARG A 76 2.31 28.49 -56.47
CA ARG A 76 2.73 27.99 -55.16
C ARG A 76 3.27 26.57 -55.32
N ALA A 77 4.47 26.30 -54.84
CA ALA A 77 4.96 24.93 -54.69
C ALA A 77 4.31 24.21 -53.50
N TYR A 78 4.07 24.94 -52.39
CA TYR A 78 3.56 24.40 -51.15
C TYR A 78 2.62 25.38 -50.42
N ARG A 79 1.93 24.83 -49.42
CA ARG A 79 1.26 25.52 -48.32
C ARG A 79 1.84 24.98 -47.01
N GLU A 80 1.91 25.82 -45.99
CA GLU A 80 2.45 25.47 -44.68
C GLU A 80 1.37 25.56 -43.61
N ILE A 81 1.23 24.49 -42.83
CA ILE A 81 0.46 24.48 -41.59
C ILE A 81 1.46 24.43 -40.43
N ARG A 82 1.30 25.30 -39.44
CA ARG A 82 2.07 25.23 -38.19
C ARG A 82 1.14 25.04 -37.01
N LEU A 83 1.48 24.10 -36.14
CA LEU A 83 0.70 23.74 -34.95
C LEU A 83 1.59 23.82 -33.71
N ALA A 84 1.06 24.31 -32.59
CA ALA A 84 1.67 24.06 -31.28
C ALA A 84 1.37 22.64 -30.83
N LEU A 85 2.42 21.94 -30.41
CA LEU A 85 2.38 20.64 -29.76
C LEU A 85 2.45 20.84 -28.24
N GLN A 86 2.06 19.82 -27.47
CA GLN A 86 1.83 19.97 -26.04
C GLN A 86 3.02 19.44 -25.25
N GLU A 87 3.64 20.29 -24.43
CA GLU A 87 4.76 19.91 -23.54
C GLU A 87 4.32 18.89 -22.49
N GLU A 88 3.02 18.86 -22.15
CA GLU A 88 2.43 17.92 -21.20
C GLU A 88 2.34 16.49 -21.77
N LEU A 89 2.48 16.33 -23.10
CA LEU A 89 2.44 15.04 -23.78
C LEU A 89 3.85 14.56 -24.15
N SER A 90 4.02 13.23 -24.21
CA SER A 90 5.27 12.65 -24.72
C SER A 90 5.51 13.04 -26.18
N LEU A 91 6.79 13.06 -26.61
CA LEU A 91 7.13 13.34 -28.01
C LEU A 91 6.44 12.36 -28.97
N SER A 92 6.34 11.07 -28.60
CA SER A 92 5.62 10.07 -29.39
C SER A 92 4.13 10.37 -29.53
N ASP A 93 3.47 10.87 -28.48
CA ASP A 93 2.06 11.25 -28.54
C ASP A 93 1.84 12.48 -29.40
N ASN A 94 2.75 13.45 -29.31
CA ASN A 94 2.74 14.62 -30.18
C ASN A 94 2.94 14.23 -31.65
N ILE A 95 3.86 13.31 -31.97
CA ILE A 95 4.04 12.78 -33.32
C ILE A 95 2.77 12.06 -33.80
N ALA A 96 2.16 11.22 -32.94
CA ALA A 96 0.92 10.53 -33.27
C ALA A 96 -0.23 11.50 -33.57
N LEU A 97 -0.34 12.61 -32.82
CA LEU A 97 -1.31 13.67 -33.10
C LEU A 97 -1.07 14.33 -34.48
N VAL A 98 0.20 14.57 -34.85
CA VAL A 98 0.53 15.11 -36.19
C VAL A 98 0.13 14.14 -37.29
N GLU A 99 0.45 12.86 -37.13
CA GLU A 99 0.10 11.80 -38.10
C GLU A 99 -1.41 11.63 -38.25
N GLU A 100 -2.15 11.61 -37.14
CA GLU A 100 -3.62 11.58 -37.18
C GLU A 100 -4.17 12.84 -37.85
N PHE A 101 -3.57 14.01 -37.62
CA PHE A 101 -4.01 15.26 -38.24
C PHE A 101 -3.81 15.21 -39.76
N LEU A 102 -2.66 14.72 -40.22
CA LEU A 102 -2.39 14.49 -41.63
C LEU A 102 -3.40 13.52 -42.26
N ASP A 103 -3.75 12.44 -41.54
CA ASP A 103 -4.73 11.46 -42.01
C ASP A 103 -6.15 12.06 -42.14
N ARG A 104 -6.62 12.72 -41.08
CA ARG A 104 -7.99 13.26 -40.98
C ARG A 104 -8.22 14.48 -41.85
N THR A 105 -7.17 15.28 -42.09
CA THR A 105 -7.24 16.37 -43.08
C THR A 105 -7.11 15.89 -44.52
N GLY A 106 -6.73 14.63 -44.73
CA GLY A 106 -6.50 14.05 -46.06
C GLY A 106 -5.17 14.45 -46.72
N ILE A 107 -4.35 15.27 -46.06
CA ILE A 107 -3.00 15.64 -46.54
C ILE A 107 -2.15 14.38 -46.65
N GLY A 108 -2.10 13.58 -45.59
CA GLY A 108 -1.32 12.34 -45.50
C GLY A 108 -1.73 11.26 -46.50
N LYS A 109 -2.88 11.38 -47.18
CA LYS A 109 -3.37 10.41 -48.16
C LYS A 109 -3.26 10.86 -49.62
N ARG A 110 -3.34 12.17 -49.87
CA ARG A 110 -3.57 12.72 -51.22
C ARG A 110 -2.58 13.79 -51.65
N HIS A 111 -1.68 14.21 -50.77
CA HIS A 111 -0.74 15.29 -51.05
C HIS A 111 0.68 14.86 -50.68
N ALA A 112 1.65 15.21 -51.52
CA ALA A 112 3.06 15.11 -51.15
C ALA A 112 3.34 16.11 -50.01
N PHE A 113 3.95 15.63 -48.92
CA PHE A 113 4.20 16.43 -47.74
C PHE A 113 5.55 16.11 -47.10
N SER A 114 6.06 17.10 -46.36
CA SER A 114 7.17 16.98 -45.44
C SER A 114 6.82 17.75 -44.18
N TYR A 115 7.06 17.17 -43.01
CA TYR A 115 6.90 17.88 -41.76
C TYR A 115 8.09 17.70 -40.84
N ALA A 116 8.29 18.67 -39.97
CA ALA A 116 9.36 18.72 -38.99
C ALA A 116 8.82 19.19 -37.65
N VAL A 117 9.11 18.43 -36.59
CA VAL A 117 8.80 18.75 -35.21
C VAL A 117 10.04 19.39 -34.59
N HIS A 118 9.84 20.59 -34.06
CA HIS A 118 10.86 21.34 -33.34
C HIS A 118 10.52 21.44 -31.86
N ASP A 119 11.54 21.31 -31.02
CA ASP A 119 11.48 21.49 -29.58
C ASP A 119 12.53 22.54 -29.17
N LYS A 120 12.05 23.73 -28.82
CA LYS A 120 12.88 24.84 -28.37
C LYS A 120 12.40 25.33 -27.01
N THR A 121 13.31 25.85 -26.20
CA THR A 121 12.95 26.59 -24.99
C THR A 121 12.02 27.76 -25.33
N ALA A 122 10.97 27.98 -24.53
CA ALA A 122 10.06 29.09 -24.76
C ALA A 122 10.79 30.43 -24.57
N ALA A 123 10.42 31.44 -25.36
CA ALA A 123 11.17 32.70 -25.42
C ALA A 123 11.06 33.53 -24.13
N PHE A 124 9.91 33.44 -23.44
CA PHE A 124 9.60 34.22 -22.25
C PHE A 124 9.73 33.43 -20.95
N ASP A 125 9.83 32.10 -21.05
CA ASP A 125 9.87 31.21 -19.91
C ASP A 125 10.85 30.07 -20.20
N LYS A 126 11.94 30.02 -19.42
CA LYS A 126 13.01 29.04 -19.63
C LYS A 126 12.64 27.66 -19.14
N ASP A 127 11.64 27.56 -18.27
CA ASP A 127 11.20 26.30 -17.67
C ASP A 127 10.17 25.57 -18.56
N HIS A 128 9.68 26.25 -19.59
CA HIS A 128 8.69 25.73 -20.53
C HIS A 128 9.26 25.49 -21.93
N ARG A 129 8.65 24.54 -22.65
CA ARG A 129 9.06 24.15 -24.01
C ARG A 129 8.03 24.62 -25.04
N ASN A 130 8.51 25.22 -26.12
CA ASN A 130 7.70 25.58 -27.28
C ASN A 130 7.86 24.51 -28.37
N ILE A 131 7.18 23.39 -28.17
CA ILE A 131 7.14 22.30 -29.13
C ILE A 131 6.16 22.66 -30.24
N HIS A 132 6.59 22.59 -31.50
CA HIS A 132 5.75 22.96 -32.64
C HIS A 132 6.12 22.15 -33.87
N VAL A 133 5.16 21.97 -34.77
CA VAL A 133 5.38 21.29 -36.05
C VAL A 133 5.21 22.25 -37.21
N HIS A 134 6.08 22.14 -38.20
CA HIS A 134 5.95 22.71 -39.52
C HIS A 134 5.50 21.62 -40.48
N ILE A 135 4.34 21.76 -41.13
CA ILE A 135 3.82 20.82 -42.12
C ILE A 135 3.78 21.53 -43.47
N MET A 136 4.73 21.19 -44.33
CA MET A 136 4.82 21.67 -45.69
C MET A 136 4.18 20.65 -46.63
N PHE A 137 3.18 21.04 -47.42
CA PHE A 137 2.54 20.12 -48.37
C PHE A 137 2.21 20.78 -49.70
N CYS A 138 2.24 19.99 -50.77
CA CYS A 138 1.84 20.43 -52.10
C CYS A 138 0.31 20.44 -52.22
N GLU A 139 -0.30 21.58 -52.56
CA GLU A 139 -1.77 21.72 -52.68
C GLU A 139 -2.38 20.85 -53.79
N LYS A 140 -1.54 20.23 -54.64
CA LYS A 140 -1.93 19.32 -55.72
C LYS A 140 -2.40 17.98 -55.18
N THR A 141 -3.63 17.58 -55.50
CA THR A 141 -4.22 16.29 -55.12
C THR A 141 -3.74 15.20 -56.06
N ILE A 142 -2.98 14.25 -55.53
CA ILE A 142 -2.47 13.09 -56.27
C ILE A 142 -3.63 12.16 -56.61
N GLU A 143 -3.81 11.91 -57.90
CA GLU A 143 -4.79 10.94 -58.44
C GLU A 143 -4.06 9.60 -58.66
N LYS A 144 -4.30 8.61 -57.80
CA LYS A 144 -3.56 7.33 -57.82
C LYS A 144 -3.70 6.57 -59.14
N ASP A 145 -4.85 6.69 -59.79
CA ASP A 145 -5.14 6.02 -61.07
C ASP A 145 -4.56 6.79 -62.28
N ARG A 146 -3.98 7.98 -62.07
CA ARG A 146 -3.35 8.80 -63.11
C ARG A 146 -1.99 9.34 -62.63
N PRO A 147 -0.98 8.47 -62.45
CA PRO A 147 0.35 8.91 -62.02
C PRO A 147 0.98 9.84 -63.08
N LEU A 148 1.40 11.03 -62.65
CA LEU A 148 2.07 12.02 -63.49
C LEU A 148 3.58 12.06 -63.21
N GLY A 149 4.36 12.04 -64.29
CA GLY A 149 5.80 12.33 -64.24
C GLY A 149 6.12 13.79 -63.91
N GLN A 150 7.38 14.06 -63.60
CA GLN A 150 7.88 15.38 -63.15
C GLN A 150 7.51 16.55 -64.08
N GLU A 151 7.45 16.33 -65.41
CA GLU A 151 7.10 17.36 -66.40
C GLU A 151 5.62 17.76 -66.39
N MET A 152 4.74 16.91 -65.83
CA MET A 152 3.29 17.08 -65.86
C MET A 152 2.69 17.35 -64.49
N TYR A 153 3.32 16.88 -63.41
CA TYR A 153 2.81 16.96 -62.03
C TYR A 153 2.39 18.40 -61.63
N PHE A 154 3.30 19.36 -61.82
CA PHE A 154 3.15 20.74 -61.34
C PHE A 154 2.43 21.68 -62.31
N LYS A 155 2.15 21.22 -63.54
CA LYS A 155 1.44 22.02 -64.54
C LYS A 155 0.03 22.38 -64.08
N HIS A 156 -0.53 23.40 -64.72
CA HIS A 156 -1.94 23.71 -64.55
C HIS A 156 -2.77 22.49 -64.98
N TYR A 157 -3.88 22.24 -64.28
CA TYR A 157 -4.76 21.14 -64.62
C TYR A 157 -5.50 21.44 -65.93
N TYR A 158 -5.30 20.61 -66.95
CA TYR A 158 -5.96 20.76 -68.25
C TYR A 158 -6.77 19.52 -68.62
N LEU A 159 -7.85 19.76 -69.37
CA LEU A 159 -8.65 18.72 -70.00
C LEU A 159 -8.38 18.72 -71.51
N ASP A 160 -8.38 17.55 -72.13
CA ASP A 160 -8.39 17.43 -73.58
C ASP A 160 -9.78 17.76 -74.16
N GLN A 161 -9.92 17.66 -75.49
CA GLN A 161 -11.18 17.94 -76.19
C GLN A 161 -12.31 16.97 -75.82
N GLN A 162 -11.98 15.78 -75.29
CA GLN A 162 -12.90 14.76 -74.83
C GLN A 162 -13.24 14.91 -73.34
N GLY A 163 -12.66 15.90 -72.65
CA GLY A 163 -12.88 16.15 -71.23
C GLY A 163 -12.01 15.31 -70.30
N ASN A 164 -11.02 14.58 -70.80
CA ASN A 164 -10.12 13.77 -69.97
C ASN A 164 -8.93 14.59 -69.45
N PRO A 165 -8.43 14.32 -68.23
CA PRO A 165 -7.31 15.06 -67.66
C PRO A 165 -5.99 14.80 -68.41
N CYS A 166 -5.42 15.82 -69.05
CA CYS A 166 -4.25 15.67 -69.93
C CYS A 166 -2.95 16.29 -69.37
N ALA A 167 -3.02 17.17 -68.36
CA ALA A 167 -1.83 17.73 -67.69
C ALA A 167 -2.17 18.20 -66.27
N GLY A 168 -1.20 18.19 -65.36
CA GLY A 168 -1.34 18.70 -64.00
C GLY A 168 -2.26 17.89 -63.10
N TYR A 169 -2.04 17.95 -61.80
CA TYR A 169 -3.04 17.60 -60.80
C TYR A 169 -3.90 18.82 -60.44
N ARG A 170 -5.14 18.59 -59.94
CA ARG A 170 -5.98 19.67 -59.40
C ARG A 170 -5.41 20.15 -58.07
N ALA A 171 -5.52 21.45 -57.80
CA ALA A 171 -5.24 21.98 -56.47
C ALA A 171 -6.53 21.90 -55.62
N ASP A 172 -6.43 21.35 -54.41
CA ASP A 172 -7.57 21.30 -53.49
C ASP A 172 -7.84 22.70 -52.91
N ARG A 173 -9.06 23.21 -53.15
CA ARG A 173 -9.48 24.53 -52.67
C ARG A 173 -9.86 24.52 -51.20
N TYR A 174 -10.10 23.35 -50.59
CA TYR A 174 -10.45 23.22 -49.17
C TYR A 174 -9.41 23.93 -48.28
N TYR A 175 -8.12 23.65 -48.49
CA TYR A 175 -7.02 24.21 -47.70
C TYR A 175 -6.80 25.72 -47.89
N GLN A 176 -7.44 26.31 -48.89
CA GLN A 176 -7.40 27.74 -49.20
C GLN A 176 -8.61 28.50 -48.63
N SER A 177 -9.66 27.77 -48.25
CA SER A 177 -10.92 28.34 -47.80
C SER A 177 -10.90 28.72 -46.31
N VAL A 178 -11.69 29.74 -45.97
CA VAL A 178 -11.92 30.14 -44.57
C VAL A 178 -12.59 29.00 -43.79
N GLN A 179 -13.56 28.32 -44.41
CA GLN A 179 -14.26 27.20 -43.80
C GLN A 179 -13.32 26.03 -43.49
N GLY A 180 -12.46 25.64 -44.45
CA GLY A 180 -11.47 24.59 -44.24
C GLY A 180 -10.45 24.96 -43.15
N THR A 181 -10.05 26.22 -43.09
CA THR A 181 -9.17 26.72 -42.02
C THR A 181 -9.85 26.61 -40.65
N ARG A 182 -11.13 27.02 -40.51
CA ARG A 182 -11.88 26.88 -39.25
C ARG A 182 -12.08 25.42 -38.86
N ALA A 183 -12.39 24.55 -39.83
CA ALA A 183 -12.57 23.12 -39.59
C ALA A 183 -11.26 22.46 -39.11
N MET A 184 -10.12 22.77 -39.74
CA MET A 184 -8.80 22.27 -39.29
C MET A 184 -8.43 22.78 -37.90
N ARG A 185 -8.75 24.05 -37.58
CA ARG A 185 -8.54 24.60 -36.23
C ARG A 185 -9.30 23.82 -35.17
N LYS A 186 -10.61 23.64 -35.37
CA LYS A 186 -11.46 22.88 -34.46
C LYS A 186 -10.98 21.43 -34.34
N LEU A 187 -10.68 20.79 -35.47
CA LEU A 187 -10.16 19.43 -35.52
C LEU A 187 -8.91 19.27 -34.64
N TRP A 188 -7.97 20.21 -34.73
CA TRP A 188 -6.75 20.17 -33.92
C TRP A 188 -7.05 20.28 -32.41
N ALA A 189 -7.89 21.23 -32.01
CA ALA A 189 -8.29 21.39 -30.61
C ALA A 189 -8.97 20.12 -30.06
N ASP A 190 -9.92 19.56 -30.82
CA ASP A 190 -10.64 18.34 -30.44
C ASP A 190 -9.68 17.15 -30.25
N MET A 191 -8.71 16.98 -31.16
CA MET A 191 -7.73 15.90 -31.09
C MET A 191 -6.82 16.02 -29.86
N VAL A 192 -6.30 17.22 -29.60
CA VAL A 192 -5.46 17.48 -28.43
C VAL A 192 -6.24 17.21 -27.14
N ASN A 193 -7.47 17.72 -27.02
CA ASN A 193 -8.32 17.52 -25.85
C ASN A 193 -8.70 16.05 -25.64
N ALA A 194 -8.97 15.30 -26.72
CA ALA A 194 -9.20 13.87 -26.63
C ALA A 194 -7.97 13.13 -26.08
N ARG A 195 -6.76 13.56 -26.46
CA ARG A 195 -5.52 12.97 -25.95
C ARG A 195 -5.28 13.31 -24.48
N PHE A 196 -5.51 14.55 -24.06
CA PHE A 196 -5.45 14.91 -22.63
C PHE A 196 -6.43 14.10 -21.78
N LYS A 197 -7.67 13.95 -22.24
CA LYS A 197 -8.68 13.12 -21.56
C LYS A 197 -8.25 11.66 -21.47
N ALA A 198 -7.70 11.09 -22.55
CA ALA A 198 -7.19 9.72 -22.55
C ALA A 198 -5.99 9.53 -21.61
N ALA A 199 -5.20 10.58 -21.40
CA ALA A 199 -4.07 10.60 -20.46
C ALA A 199 -4.48 10.92 -19.01
N GLY A 200 -5.76 11.13 -18.73
CA GLY A 200 -6.26 11.48 -17.39
C GLY A 200 -5.84 12.89 -16.93
N MET A 201 -5.54 13.79 -17.85
CA MET A 201 -5.13 15.16 -17.53
C MET A 201 -6.33 16.11 -17.56
N GLU A 202 -6.55 16.86 -16.48
CA GLU A 202 -7.59 17.90 -16.38
C GLU A 202 -7.13 19.24 -17.00
N ILE A 203 -6.67 19.18 -18.25
CA ILE A 203 -6.26 20.33 -19.05
C ILE A 203 -6.95 20.30 -20.41
N SER A 204 -7.17 21.48 -20.98
CA SER A 204 -7.80 21.62 -22.29
C SER A 204 -7.28 22.84 -23.04
N VAL A 205 -7.38 22.77 -24.36
CA VAL A 205 -7.11 23.85 -25.29
C VAL A 205 -8.38 24.19 -26.06
N SER A 206 -8.48 25.42 -26.56
CA SER A 206 -9.64 25.85 -27.35
C SER A 206 -9.20 26.72 -28.52
N GLU A 207 -9.82 26.49 -29.67
CA GLU A 207 -9.64 27.28 -30.88
C GLU A 207 -10.46 28.57 -30.86
N LYS A 208 -11.44 28.67 -29.94
CA LYS A 208 -12.35 29.81 -29.76
C LYS A 208 -11.63 30.99 -29.13
N SER A 209 -12.12 32.21 -29.39
CA SER A 209 -11.66 33.40 -28.66
C SER A 209 -12.03 33.30 -27.18
N LEU A 210 -11.31 34.03 -26.32
CA LEU A 210 -11.64 34.11 -24.89
C LEU A 210 -13.09 34.55 -24.66
N GLN A 211 -13.57 35.53 -25.43
CA GLN A 211 -14.96 35.97 -25.39
C GLN A 211 -15.95 34.83 -25.69
N ALA A 212 -15.74 34.07 -26.77
CA ALA A 212 -16.65 32.99 -27.12
C ALA A 212 -16.62 31.85 -26.08
N GLN A 213 -15.45 31.56 -25.48
CA GLN A 213 -15.35 30.60 -24.39
C GLN A 213 -16.08 31.08 -23.12
N ARG A 214 -16.00 32.38 -22.82
CA ARG A 214 -16.73 33.00 -21.71
C ARG A 214 -18.24 32.88 -21.91
N ASP A 215 -18.73 33.21 -23.10
CA ASP A 215 -20.16 33.14 -23.42
C ASP A 215 -20.70 31.72 -23.25
N ASP A 216 -19.95 30.70 -23.70
CA ASP A 216 -20.30 29.28 -23.50
C ASP A 216 -20.40 28.92 -22.00
N LEU A 217 -19.49 29.43 -21.17
CA LEU A 217 -19.46 29.15 -19.71
C LEU A 217 -20.62 29.83 -18.98
N ILE A 218 -20.98 31.05 -19.39
CA ILE A 218 -22.14 31.76 -18.85
C ILE A 218 -23.42 30.99 -19.18
N GLU A 219 -23.57 30.50 -20.40
CA GLU A 219 -24.72 29.67 -20.81
C GLU A 219 -24.83 28.37 -19.99
N GLN A 220 -23.69 27.83 -19.53
CA GLN A 220 -23.61 26.66 -18.65
C GLN A 220 -23.83 26.98 -17.16
N GLY A 221 -24.03 28.25 -16.78
CA GLY A 221 -24.16 28.70 -15.38
C GLY A 221 -22.84 28.71 -14.59
N ARG A 222 -21.69 28.62 -15.26
CA ARG A 222 -20.35 28.56 -14.65
C ARG A 222 -19.73 29.96 -14.57
N HIS A 223 -20.37 30.83 -13.79
CA HIS A 223 -20.03 32.25 -13.73
C HIS A 223 -18.60 32.53 -13.22
N ASP A 224 -18.12 31.78 -12.23
CA ASP A 224 -16.78 31.98 -11.66
C ASP A 224 -15.67 31.67 -12.67
N GLU A 225 -15.84 30.60 -13.45
CA GLU A 225 -14.90 30.24 -14.50
C GLU A 225 -14.96 31.21 -15.69
N ALA A 226 -16.16 31.71 -15.99
CA ALA A 226 -16.35 32.73 -17.02
C ALA A 226 -15.61 34.04 -16.68
N ALA A 227 -15.57 34.43 -15.40
CA ALA A 227 -14.85 35.61 -14.95
C ALA A 227 -13.34 35.53 -15.22
N LEU A 228 -12.74 34.32 -15.15
CA LEU A 228 -11.31 34.11 -15.45
C LEU A 228 -10.96 34.36 -16.93
N LEU A 229 -11.96 34.36 -17.82
CA LEU A 229 -11.78 34.58 -19.26
C LEU A 229 -12.09 36.02 -19.69
N ASP A 230 -12.55 36.87 -18.77
CA ASP A 230 -12.84 38.29 -19.03
C ASP A 230 -11.54 39.12 -19.03
N ARG A 231 -10.72 38.92 -20.06
CA ARG A 231 -9.45 39.62 -20.25
C ARG A 231 -9.12 39.83 -21.71
N ILE A 232 -8.29 40.84 -21.97
CA ILE A 232 -7.80 41.12 -23.31
C ILE A 232 -6.64 40.16 -23.64
N PRO A 233 -6.72 39.37 -24.73
CA PRO A 233 -5.65 38.44 -25.08
C PRO A 233 -4.38 39.18 -25.48
N ALA A 234 -3.23 38.66 -25.06
CA ALA A 234 -1.92 39.23 -25.42
C ALA A 234 -1.75 39.37 -26.95
N PRO A 235 -1.28 40.53 -27.45
CA PRO A 235 -1.01 40.73 -28.87
C PRO A 235 0.22 39.92 -29.32
N HIS A 236 0.27 39.54 -30.61
CA HIS A 236 1.42 38.85 -31.18
C HIS A 236 2.61 39.82 -31.35
N LEU A 237 3.73 39.53 -30.66
CA LEU A 237 4.90 40.42 -30.61
C LEU A 237 5.77 40.44 -31.90
N GLY A 238 5.57 39.52 -32.85
CA GLY A 238 6.29 39.55 -34.14
C GLY A 238 7.80 39.43 -33.96
N ASP A 239 8.63 40.11 -34.74
CA ASP A 239 10.09 40.06 -34.53
C ASP A 239 10.56 40.77 -33.25
N ALA A 240 9.68 41.51 -32.55
CA ALA A 240 10.05 42.25 -31.34
C ALA A 240 10.49 41.31 -30.20
N TYR A 241 10.02 40.05 -30.15
CA TYR A 241 10.50 39.09 -29.14
C TYR A 241 11.97 38.69 -29.37
N ARG A 242 12.55 38.92 -30.55
CA ARG A 242 13.96 38.60 -30.80
C ARG A 242 14.91 39.64 -30.21
N ASN A 243 14.40 40.79 -29.79
CA ASN A 243 15.18 41.86 -29.19
C ASN A 243 15.26 41.67 -27.66
N PRO A 244 16.45 41.40 -27.08
CA PRO A 244 16.60 41.21 -25.64
C PRO A 244 16.10 42.39 -24.81
N LYS A 245 16.27 43.63 -25.30
CA LYS A 245 15.83 44.84 -24.59
C LYS A 245 14.31 44.93 -24.49
N THR A 246 13.58 44.44 -25.49
CA THR A 246 12.12 44.40 -25.48
C THR A 246 11.60 43.37 -24.48
N ILE A 247 12.26 42.20 -24.39
CA ILE A 247 11.94 41.19 -23.37
C ILE A 247 12.19 41.74 -21.95
N GLU A 248 13.31 42.45 -21.76
CA GLU A 248 13.64 43.06 -20.47
C GLU A 248 12.59 44.09 -20.04
N LYS A 249 12.14 44.96 -20.96
CA LYS A 249 11.03 45.88 -20.72
C LYS A 249 9.72 45.18 -20.34
N ILE A 250 9.38 44.08 -21.01
CA ILE A 250 8.19 43.29 -20.66
C ILE A 250 8.29 42.78 -19.21
N ARG A 251 9.45 42.25 -18.82
CA ARG A 251 9.68 41.75 -17.46
C ARG A 251 9.67 42.84 -16.39
N GLU A 252 10.17 44.02 -16.72
CA GLU A 252 10.08 45.19 -15.86
C GLU A 252 8.63 45.59 -15.64
N ARG A 253 7.85 45.67 -16.73
CA ARG A 253 6.41 45.97 -16.65
C ARG A 253 5.61 44.91 -15.90
N GLU A 254 5.94 43.61 -16.04
CA GLU A 254 5.35 42.54 -15.23
C GLU A 254 5.57 42.78 -13.73
N ARG A 255 6.80 43.12 -13.33
CA ARG A 255 7.14 43.41 -11.92
C ARG A 255 6.46 44.66 -11.40
N GLU A 256 6.34 45.70 -12.22
CA GLU A 256 5.60 46.92 -11.86
C GLU A 256 4.13 46.61 -11.59
N ILE A 257 3.48 45.85 -12.48
CA ILE A 257 2.08 45.46 -12.32
C ILE A 257 1.91 44.60 -11.07
N GLU A 258 2.77 43.60 -10.86
CA GLU A 258 2.76 42.76 -9.66
C GLU A 258 2.90 43.63 -8.38
N SER A 259 3.83 44.58 -8.36
CA SER A 259 4.02 45.49 -7.23
C SER A 259 2.85 46.46 -7.01
N GLN A 260 2.20 46.91 -8.08
CA GLN A 260 1.02 47.79 -7.99
C GLN A 260 -0.21 47.03 -7.48
N CYS A 261 -0.32 45.74 -7.78
CA CYS A 261 -1.39 44.89 -7.26
C CYS A 261 -1.25 44.57 -5.76
N ASP A 262 -0.07 44.73 -5.17
CA ASP A 262 0.20 44.49 -3.75
C ASP A 262 -0.07 45.72 -2.85
N ASP A 263 -0.27 46.92 -3.41
CA ASP A 263 -0.51 48.16 -2.67
C ASP A 263 -2.03 48.53 -2.65
N PRO A 264 -2.74 48.44 -1.50
CA PRO A 264 -4.17 48.70 -1.41
C PRO A 264 -4.54 50.19 -1.56
N THR A 265 -3.55 51.08 -1.65
CA THR A 265 -3.75 52.54 -1.69
C THR A 265 -3.79 53.13 -3.10
N CYS A 266 -3.61 52.32 -4.16
CA CYS A 266 -3.66 52.79 -5.53
C CYS A 266 -5.12 53.09 -5.96
N THR A 267 -5.48 54.38 -5.93
CA THR A 267 -6.76 54.87 -6.44
C THR A 267 -6.77 54.86 -7.96
N THR A 268 -7.91 54.48 -8.55
CA THR A 268 -8.19 54.41 -10.00
C THR A 268 -7.86 55.69 -10.79
N ASP A 269 -7.68 56.83 -10.11
CA ASP A 269 -7.42 58.13 -10.72
C ASP A 269 -5.97 58.29 -11.25
N GLU A 270 -5.00 57.47 -10.81
CA GLU A 270 -3.62 57.52 -11.32
C GLU A 270 -3.39 56.68 -12.59
N MET A 271 -4.37 55.85 -12.99
CA MET A 271 -4.26 54.96 -14.16
C MET A 271 -4.66 55.64 -15.48
N ASP A 272 -5.42 56.74 -15.45
CA ASP A 272 -6.03 57.35 -16.65
C ASP A 272 -5.17 58.48 -17.27
N GLU A 273 -4.14 58.98 -16.56
CA GLU A 273 -3.35 60.15 -17.02
C GLU A 273 -2.12 59.81 -17.88
N THR A 274 -1.75 58.53 -18.05
CA THR A 274 -0.56 58.14 -18.84
C THR A 274 -0.86 57.62 -20.25
N ASP A 275 -2.12 57.38 -20.60
CA ASP A 275 -2.48 56.55 -21.77
C ASP A 275 -2.51 57.30 -23.12
N GLN A 276 -2.25 58.61 -23.16
CA GLN A 276 -2.38 59.43 -24.39
C GLN A 276 -1.06 59.69 -25.14
N GLN A 277 0.09 59.22 -24.64
CA GLN A 277 1.41 59.50 -25.26
C GLN A 277 2.26 58.27 -25.64
N ASP A 278 1.80 57.05 -25.37
CA ASP A 278 2.61 55.85 -25.59
C ASP A 278 2.58 55.37 -27.04
N SER A 279 3.75 54.93 -27.53
CA SER A 279 3.85 54.36 -28.87
C SER A 279 3.06 53.05 -28.98
N ILE A 280 2.58 52.69 -30.19
CA ILE A 280 1.90 51.41 -30.46
C ILE A 280 2.72 50.20 -29.98
N ALA A 281 4.05 50.33 -29.92
CA ALA A 281 4.94 49.29 -29.41
C ALA A 281 4.89 49.16 -27.88
N GLU A 282 4.80 50.27 -27.15
CA GLU A 282 4.68 50.28 -25.69
C GLU A 282 3.34 49.74 -25.23
N GLN A 283 2.23 50.15 -25.85
CA GLN A 283 0.91 49.59 -25.56
C GLN A 283 0.87 48.06 -25.69
N LYS A 284 1.52 47.51 -26.74
CA LYS A 284 1.64 46.05 -26.90
C LYS A 284 2.46 45.38 -25.80
N ILE A 285 3.49 46.04 -25.29
CA ILE A 285 4.31 45.56 -24.18
C ILE A 285 3.47 45.50 -22.90
N VAL A 286 2.72 46.58 -22.61
CA VAL A 286 1.85 46.65 -21.42
C VAL A 286 0.78 45.56 -21.49
N MET A 287 0.05 45.45 -22.60
CA MET A 287 -0.99 44.41 -22.76
C MET A 287 -0.44 42.98 -22.60
N PHE A 288 0.78 42.73 -23.08
CA PHE A 288 1.43 41.42 -22.94
C PHE A 288 1.80 41.13 -21.49
N ALA A 289 2.39 42.11 -20.79
CA ALA A 289 2.75 41.99 -19.37
C ALA A 289 1.51 41.78 -18.49
N THR A 290 0.43 42.54 -18.71
CA THR A 290 -0.83 42.40 -17.98
C THR A 290 -1.45 41.01 -18.17
N ASP A 291 -1.53 40.49 -19.41
CA ASP A 291 -2.05 39.13 -19.66
C ASP A 291 -1.15 38.05 -19.01
N ALA A 292 0.17 38.25 -18.98
CA ALA A 292 1.09 37.34 -18.31
C ALA A 292 0.85 37.26 -16.79
N VAL A 293 0.72 38.42 -16.12
CA VAL A 293 0.40 38.48 -14.68
C VAL A 293 -0.98 37.87 -14.40
N LEU A 294 -2.01 38.21 -15.19
CA LEU A 294 -3.35 37.63 -15.04
C LEU A 294 -3.34 36.10 -15.17
N ARG A 295 -2.55 35.53 -16.10
CA ARG A 295 -2.40 34.06 -16.22
C ARG A 295 -1.78 33.43 -14.98
N LYS A 296 -0.81 34.08 -14.34
CA LYS A 296 -0.21 33.60 -13.07
C LYS A 296 -1.26 33.57 -11.97
N VAL A 297 -1.99 34.67 -11.77
CA VAL A 297 -3.06 34.77 -10.76
C VAL A 297 -4.16 33.72 -10.98
N ILE A 298 -4.62 33.54 -12.22
CA ILE A 298 -5.62 32.51 -12.56
C ILE A 298 -5.12 31.10 -12.24
N ALA A 299 -3.83 30.82 -12.46
CA ALA A 299 -3.24 29.53 -12.12
C ALA A 299 -3.19 29.32 -10.60
N GLU A 300 -2.91 30.35 -9.82
CA GLU A 300 -2.92 30.30 -8.35
C GLU A 300 -4.33 30.08 -7.79
N ILE A 301 -5.33 30.82 -8.29
CA ILE A 301 -6.74 30.63 -7.91
C ILE A 301 -7.16 29.17 -8.13
N ARG A 302 -6.83 28.59 -9.29
CA ARG A 302 -7.16 27.19 -9.60
C ARG A 302 -6.48 26.21 -8.65
N ARG A 303 -5.21 26.44 -8.30
CA ARG A 303 -4.47 25.59 -7.35
C ARG A 303 -5.10 25.64 -5.96
N GLU A 304 -5.51 26.83 -5.53
CA GLU A 304 -6.11 27.04 -4.22
C GLU A 304 -7.52 26.43 -4.12
N GLN A 305 -8.34 26.56 -5.18
CA GLN A 305 -9.63 25.89 -5.27
C GLN A 305 -9.50 24.37 -5.18
N GLU A 306 -8.51 23.78 -5.84
CA GLU A 306 -8.24 22.34 -5.77
C GLU A 306 -7.75 21.91 -4.37
N ARG A 307 -6.96 22.76 -3.69
CA ARG A 307 -6.54 22.53 -2.30
C ARG A 307 -7.75 22.46 -1.35
N ILE A 308 -8.62 23.46 -1.42
CA ILE A 308 -9.85 23.53 -0.61
C ILE A 308 -10.72 22.30 -0.86
N ARG A 309 -10.97 21.96 -2.13
CA ARG A 309 -11.78 20.79 -2.49
C ARG A 309 -11.22 19.48 -1.93
N ARG A 310 -9.89 19.30 -1.94
CA ARG A 310 -9.24 18.11 -1.35
C ARG A 310 -9.38 18.08 0.17
N GLU A 311 -9.31 19.24 0.82
CA GLU A 311 -9.53 19.35 2.26
C GLU A 311 -10.97 18.98 2.62
N GLU A 312 -11.96 19.51 1.90
CA GLU A 312 -13.38 19.16 2.07
C GLU A 312 -13.64 17.66 1.88
N ILE A 313 -13.05 17.04 0.84
CA ILE A 313 -13.16 15.59 0.62
C ILE A 313 -12.58 14.83 1.81
N ARG A 314 -11.38 15.20 2.28
CA ARG A 314 -10.72 14.55 3.41
C ARG A 314 -11.54 14.69 4.70
N GLU A 315 -12.08 15.86 4.97
CA GLU A 315 -12.96 16.09 6.12
C GLU A 315 -14.22 15.24 6.04
N ARG A 316 -14.83 15.16 4.85
CA ARG A 316 -16.02 14.34 4.63
C ARG A 316 -15.73 12.84 4.80
N GLU A 317 -14.59 12.38 4.28
CA GLU A 317 -14.13 11.00 4.46
C GLU A 317 -13.86 10.67 5.93
N ALA A 318 -13.22 11.58 6.66
CA ALA A 318 -12.99 11.42 8.10
C ALA A 318 -14.30 11.34 8.89
N PHE A 319 -15.27 12.21 8.59
CA PHE A 319 -16.60 12.18 9.19
C PHE A 319 -17.33 10.86 8.91
N ILE A 320 -17.28 10.36 7.67
CA ILE A 320 -17.86 9.07 7.31
C ILE A 320 -17.16 7.93 8.05
N ALA A 321 -15.84 7.95 8.14
CA ALA A 321 -15.06 6.93 8.84
C ALA A 321 -15.37 6.88 10.34
N GLU A 322 -15.52 8.04 10.99
CA GLU A 322 -15.93 8.14 12.40
C GLU A 322 -17.34 7.59 12.61
N ALA A 323 -18.31 8.00 11.79
CA ALA A 323 -19.68 7.48 11.88
C ALA A 323 -19.77 5.96 11.62
N LEU A 324 -18.92 5.42 10.75
CA LEU A 324 -18.82 3.97 10.53
C LEU A 324 -18.19 3.25 11.73
N ASP A 325 -17.18 3.84 12.37
CA ASP A 325 -16.55 3.29 13.58
C ASP A 325 -17.52 3.28 14.78
N GLU A 326 -18.31 4.33 14.96
CA GLU A 326 -19.35 4.39 15.99
C GLU A 326 -20.42 3.31 15.78
N ARG A 327 -20.94 3.18 14.55
CA ARG A 327 -21.90 2.11 14.21
C ARG A 327 -21.33 0.72 14.45
N ALA A 328 -20.07 0.49 14.08
CA ALA A 328 -19.40 -0.77 14.34
C ALA A 328 -19.26 -1.04 15.85
N ALA A 329 -18.98 -0.01 16.65
CA ALA A 329 -18.95 -0.11 18.11
C ALA A 329 -20.31 -0.49 18.68
N GLU A 330 -21.40 0.17 18.26
CA GLU A 330 -22.77 -0.14 18.67
C GLU A 330 -23.18 -1.58 18.30
N GLU A 331 -22.86 -2.03 17.07
CA GLU A 331 -23.13 -3.40 16.64
C GLU A 331 -22.35 -4.43 17.48
N LEU A 332 -21.11 -4.12 17.84
CA LEU A 332 -20.30 -4.97 18.72
C LEU A 332 -20.87 -5.01 20.13
N GLU A 333 -21.29 -3.88 20.71
CA GLU A 333 -21.90 -3.81 22.04
C GLU A 333 -23.26 -4.55 22.09
N ALA A 334 -24.02 -4.53 21.00
CA ALA A 334 -25.29 -5.26 20.90
C ALA A 334 -25.12 -6.79 20.80
N GLN A 335 -23.92 -7.30 20.49
CA GLN A 335 -23.67 -8.73 20.44
C GLN A 335 -23.53 -9.33 21.85
N PRO A 336 -24.19 -10.47 22.14
CA PRO A 336 -24.13 -11.08 23.45
C PRO A 336 -22.72 -11.60 23.78
N VAL A 337 -22.28 -11.34 25.01
CA VAL A 337 -21.12 -12.02 25.61
C VAL A 337 -21.58 -13.39 26.10
N THR A 338 -20.98 -14.47 25.58
CA THR A 338 -21.37 -15.84 25.95
C THR A 338 -20.18 -16.65 26.43
N VAL A 339 -20.34 -17.36 27.55
CA VAL A 339 -19.34 -18.33 28.04
C VAL A 339 -19.91 -19.73 27.89
N THR A 340 -19.23 -20.57 27.13
CA THR A 340 -19.63 -21.96 26.88
C THR A 340 -18.77 -22.96 27.64
N ALA A 341 -19.21 -24.22 27.72
CA ALA A 341 -18.40 -25.30 28.29
C ALA A 341 -17.06 -25.49 27.56
N ALA A 342 -17.02 -25.27 26.24
CA ALA A 342 -15.78 -25.26 25.49
C ALA A 342 -14.80 -24.17 25.93
N ASP A 343 -15.30 -22.96 26.27
CA ASP A 343 -14.45 -21.86 26.76
C ASP A 343 -13.82 -22.21 28.11
N VAL A 344 -14.62 -22.76 29.02
CA VAL A 344 -14.15 -23.22 30.34
C VAL A 344 -13.15 -24.37 30.18
N TYR A 345 -13.43 -25.34 29.31
CA TYR A 345 -12.51 -26.44 29.01
C TYR A 345 -11.17 -25.94 28.47
N ASP A 346 -11.19 -25.07 27.45
CA ASP A 346 -9.99 -24.50 26.85
C ASP A 346 -9.18 -23.72 27.93
N ALA A 347 -9.86 -22.96 28.81
CA ALA A 347 -9.19 -22.24 29.88
C ALA A 347 -8.62 -23.13 31.01
N LEU A 348 -9.27 -24.26 31.34
CA LEU A 348 -8.72 -25.28 32.25
C LEU A 348 -7.44 -25.89 31.66
N MET A 349 -7.45 -26.17 30.35
CA MET A 349 -6.29 -26.71 29.64
C MET A 349 -5.13 -25.71 29.60
N GLU A 350 -5.40 -24.42 29.41
CA GLU A 350 -4.38 -23.37 29.51
C GLU A 350 -3.78 -23.27 30.92
N LYS A 351 -4.62 -23.32 31.98
CA LYS A 351 -4.10 -23.32 33.37
C LYS A 351 -3.23 -24.56 33.61
N LYS A 352 -3.63 -25.74 33.13
CA LYS A 352 -2.81 -26.96 33.17
C LYS A 352 -1.44 -26.74 32.52
N GLU A 353 -1.41 -26.15 31.32
CA GLU A 353 -0.15 -25.87 30.60
C GLU A 353 0.70 -24.83 31.33
N ALA A 354 0.11 -23.75 31.84
CA ALA A 354 0.81 -22.75 32.64
C ALA A 354 1.47 -23.36 33.88
N PHE A 355 0.78 -24.26 34.59
CA PHE A 355 1.38 -24.98 35.71
C PHE A 355 2.42 -26.03 35.29
N ALA A 356 2.29 -26.63 34.09
CA ALA A 356 3.33 -27.50 33.54
C ALA A 356 4.62 -26.72 33.21
N GLN A 357 4.51 -25.51 32.68
CA GLN A 357 5.66 -24.62 32.45
C GLN A 357 6.31 -24.19 33.78
N LYS A 358 5.51 -23.83 34.80
CA LYS A 358 6.02 -23.55 36.15
C LYS A 358 6.74 -24.75 36.76
N GLU A 359 6.18 -25.96 36.64
CA GLU A 359 6.82 -27.22 37.08
C GLU A 359 8.18 -27.41 36.40
N ALA A 360 8.24 -27.27 35.07
CA ALA A 360 9.46 -27.43 34.31
C ALA A 360 10.53 -26.38 34.68
N ARG A 361 10.12 -25.12 34.84
CA ARG A 361 11.00 -24.02 35.27
C ARG A 361 11.61 -24.29 36.64
N HIS A 362 10.78 -24.58 37.65
CA HIS A 362 11.27 -24.87 38.99
C HIS A 362 12.15 -26.13 39.04
N LEU A 363 11.84 -27.14 38.22
CA LEU A 363 12.69 -28.34 38.11
C LEU A 363 14.06 -28.02 37.50
N ALA A 364 14.12 -27.15 36.49
CA ALA A 364 15.37 -26.70 35.90
C ALA A 364 16.22 -25.89 36.92
N GLU A 365 15.59 -24.93 37.61
CA GLU A 365 16.22 -24.15 38.68
C GLU A 365 16.75 -25.07 39.80
N TYR A 366 15.95 -26.07 40.21
CA TYR A 366 16.36 -27.06 41.21
C TYR A 366 17.58 -27.88 40.77
N LYS A 367 17.61 -28.37 39.52
CA LYS A 367 18.75 -29.12 38.98
C LYS A 367 20.01 -28.25 38.89
N GLN A 368 19.86 -26.98 38.51
CA GLN A 368 20.99 -26.04 38.47
C GLN A 368 21.54 -25.76 39.87
N LEU A 369 20.66 -25.60 40.84
CA LEU A 369 21.01 -25.38 42.24
C LEU A 369 21.76 -26.59 42.82
N GLN A 370 21.35 -27.83 42.51
CA GLN A 370 22.06 -29.04 42.92
C GLN A 370 23.49 -29.12 42.41
N LYS A 371 23.79 -28.59 41.21
CA LYS A 371 25.15 -28.58 40.64
C LYS A 371 26.13 -27.71 41.43
N GLN A 372 25.64 -26.78 42.26
CA GLN A 372 26.48 -25.93 43.10
C GLN A 372 27.01 -26.67 44.34
N MET A 373 26.47 -27.85 44.65
CA MET A 373 26.89 -28.63 45.81
C MET A 373 28.27 -29.25 45.60
N VAL A 374 29.15 -29.11 46.57
CA VAL A 374 30.43 -29.81 46.60
C VAL A 374 30.27 -31.16 47.28
N ALA A 375 30.64 -32.25 46.60
CA ALA A 375 30.60 -33.59 47.18
C ALA A 375 31.54 -33.69 48.40
N LYS A 376 31.11 -34.42 49.44
CA LYS A 376 31.86 -34.55 50.71
C LYS A 376 33.31 -34.99 50.50
N ASP A 377 33.52 -35.95 49.61
CA ASP A 377 34.85 -36.51 49.30
C ASP A 377 35.77 -35.50 48.59
N ASN A 378 35.20 -34.50 47.91
CA ASN A 378 35.93 -33.47 47.18
C ASN A 378 36.18 -32.20 48.00
N MET A 379 35.52 -32.02 49.15
CA MET A 379 35.67 -30.80 49.96
C MET A 379 37.11 -30.60 50.41
N TRP A 380 37.75 -31.66 50.93
CA TRP A 380 39.13 -31.58 51.45
C TRP A 380 40.16 -31.36 50.32
N PRO A 381 40.13 -32.12 49.20
CA PRO A 381 40.99 -31.82 48.05
C PRO A 381 40.85 -30.41 47.48
N MET A 382 39.62 -29.91 47.34
CA MET A 382 39.36 -28.56 46.84
C MET A 382 39.79 -27.47 47.82
N ALA A 383 39.70 -27.74 49.13
CA ALA A 383 40.17 -26.82 50.16
C ALA A 383 41.70 -26.71 50.17
N ILE A 384 42.43 -27.83 50.06
CA ILE A 384 43.90 -27.82 49.88
C ILE A 384 44.28 -27.02 48.64
N GLU A 385 43.61 -27.25 47.50
CA GLU A 385 43.90 -26.52 46.26
C GLU A 385 43.64 -25.02 46.40
N LYS A 386 42.60 -24.60 47.13
CA LYS A 386 42.32 -23.17 47.37
C LYS A 386 43.34 -22.47 48.25
N VAL A 387 43.87 -23.17 49.26
CA VAL A 387 44.75 -22.57 50.28
C VAL A 387 46.23 -22.66 49.86
N ILE A 388 46.65 -23.80 49.29
CA ILE A 388 48.06 -24.11 49.00
C ILE A 388 48.34 -24.13 47.48
N GLY A 389 47.29 -24.19 46.66
CA GLY A 389 47.40 -24.18 45.21
C GLY A 389 47.44 -25.58 44.58
N LYS A 390 47.45 -25.61 43.25
CA LYS A 390 47.45 -26.85 42.44
C LYS A 390 48.76 -27.64 42.51
N GLY A 391 49.82 -27.04 43.04
CA GLY A 391 51.16 -27.62 43.13
C GLY A 391 51.18 -28.96 43.85
N TYR A 392 50.52 -29.06 45.00
CA TYR A 392 50.43 -30.30 45.79
C TYR A 392 49.88 -31.48 44.97
N TRP A 393 48.71 -31.31 44.34
CA TRP A 393 48.09 -32.38 43.55
C TRP A 393 48.88 -32.72 42.28
N ASN A 394 49.60 -31.75 41.71
CA ASN A 394 50.56 -32.01 40.62
C ASN A 394 51.71 -32.88 41.10
N THR A 395 52.31 -32.56 42.26
CA THR A 395 53.38 -33.36 42.88
C THR A 395 52.90 -34.77 43.23
N VAL A 396 51.70 -34.93 43.78
CA VAL A 396 51.09 -36.25 44.05
C VAL A 396 50.95 -37.07 42.77
N ARG A 397 50.45 -36.47 41.68
CA ARG A 397 50.33 -37.15 40.37
C ARG A 397 51.70 -37.48 39.77
N GLN A 398 52.66 -36.56 39.83
CA GLN A 398 54.01 -36.75 39.31
C GLN A 398 54.76 -37.84 40.09
N ARG A 399 54.62 -37.87 41.41
CA ARG A 399 55.17 -38.93 42.27
C ARG A 399 54.64 -40.30 41.86
N LYS A 400 53.33 -40.45 41.73
CA LYS A 400 52.71 -41.72 41.30
C LYS A 400 53.24 -42.18 39.93
N ARG A 401 53.27 -41.27 38.94
CA ARG A 401 53.83 -41.56 37.61
C ARG A 401 55.31 -41.94 37.67
N LEU A 402 56.10 -41.28 38.52
CA LEU A 402 57.52 -41.58 38.67
C LEU A 402 57.73 -42.94 39.34
N GLU A 403 56.90 -43.32 40.31
CA GLU A 403 56.92 -44.66 40.93
C GLU A 403 56.64 -45.75 39.87
N GLU A 404 55.65 -45.55 39.01
CA GLU A 404 55.34 -46.44 37.87
C GLU A 404 56.51 -46.54 36.86
N GLN A 405 57.25 -45.44 36.63
CA GLN A 405 58.43 -45.42 35.75
C GLN A 405 59.67 -46.08 36.37
N ILE A 406 59.84 -45.96 37.69
CA ILE A 406 60.97 -46.56 38.42
C ILE A 406 60.86 -48.07 38.43
N GLN A 407 59.65 -48.61 38.56
CA GLN A 407 59.40 -50.04 38.75
C GLN A 407 60.09 -50.95 37.71
N PRO A 408 59.90 -50.77 36.37
CA PRO A 408 60.54 -51.62 35.38
C PRO A 408 62.08 -51.45 35.34
N VAL A 409 62.57 -50.22 35.50
CA VAL A 409 64.01 -49.92 35.49
C VAL A 409 64.69 -50.50 36.74
N ALA A 410 64.01 -50.47 37.88
CA ALA A 410 64.47 -51.09 39.12
C ALA A 410 64.55 -52.61 38.99
N ASP A 411 63.51 -53.25 38.44
CA ASP A 411 63.46 -54.70 38.24
C ASP A 411 64.61 -55.18 37.34
N GLU A 412 64.85 -54.47 36.23
CA GLU A 412 65.95 -54.77 35.31
C GLU A 412 67.33 -54.51 35.95
N TYR A 413 67.48 -53.39 36.68
CA TYR A 413 68.70 -53.07 37.43
C TYR A 413 69.04 -54.14 38.47
N TYR A 414 68.05 -54.56 39.28
CA TYR A 414 68.26 -55.58 40.31
C TYR A 414 68.50 -56.98 39.71
N LYS A 415 67.90 -57.30 38.56
CA LYS A 415 68.18 -58.53 37.82
C LYS A 415 69.63 -58.58 37.36
N LEU A 416 70.13 -57.53 36.72
CA LEU A 416 71.51 -57.45 36.22
C LEU A 416 72.55 -57.39 37.35
N ALA A 417 72.22 -56.73 38.46
CA ALA A 417 73.06 -56.72 39.66
C ALA A 417 73.24 -58.11 40.29
N ARG A 418 72.19 -58.96 40.27
CA ARG A 418 72.27 -60.36 40.75
C ARG A 418 73.15 -61.24 39.86
N THR A 419 73.16 -61.00 38.56
CA THR A 419 73.98 -61.75 37.58
C THR A 419 75.39 -61.19 37.41
N ARG A 420 75.79 -60.16 38.18
CA ARG A 420 77.09 -59.45 38.11
C ARG A 420 77.45 -58.90 36.73
N GLN A 421 76.45 -58.59 35.90
CA GLN A 421 76.65 -57.93 34.61
C GLN A 421 76.70 -56.41 34.79
N GLU A 422 77.67 -55.76 34.18
CA GLU A 422 77.86 -54.31 34.29
C GLU A 422 77.16 -53.58 33.14
N ASN A 423 76.21 -52.72 33.48
CA ASN A 423 75.53 -51.83 32.53
C ASN A 423 75.51 -50.41 33.12
N GLU A 424 76.53 -49.62 32.76
CA GLU A 424 76.74 -48.28 33.31
C GLU A 424 75.63 -47.30 32.92
N ALA A 425 75.05 -47.45 31.72
CA ALA A 425 73.92 -46.63 31.26
C ALA A 425 72.67 -46.85 32.12
N LEU A 426 72.31 -48.11 32.39
CA LEU A 426 71.17 -48.47 33.24
C LEU A 426 71.40 -48.04 34.70
N ARG A 427 72.63 -48.21 35.23
CA ARG A 427 73.01 -47.73 36.56
C ARG A 427 72.82 -46.22 36.67
N THR A 428 73.24 -45.47 35.66
CA THR A 428 73.10 -44.01 35.59
C THR A 428 71.64 -43.60 35.49
N GLN A 429 70.85 -44.26 34.64
CA GLN A 429 69.41 -44.00 34.48
C GLN A 429 68.64 -44.26 35.78
N TYR A 430 68.90 -45.40 36.44
CA TYR A 430 68.28 -45.72 37.74
C TYR A 430 68.67 -44.68 38.80
N ALA A 431 69.96 -44.32 38.90
CA ALA A 431 70.41 -43.30 39.84
C ALA A 431 69.76 -41.92 39.58
N GLN A 432 69.56 -41.52 38.32
CA GLN A 432 68.86 -40.29 37.96
C GLN A 432 67.38 -40.32 38.38
N LEU A 433 66.68 -41.44 38.16
CA LEU A 433 65.29 -41.61 38.59
C LEU A 433 65.16 -41.58 40.12
N ILE A 434 66.09 -42.20 40.84
CA ILE A 434 66.14 -42.14 42.30
C ILE A 434 66.39 -40.72 42.81
N ARG A 435 67.29 -39.95 42.19
CA ARG A 435 67.49 -38.53 42.52
C ARG A 435 66.22 -37.70 42.29
N ARG A 436 65.52 -37.93 41.17
CA ARG A 436 64.22 -37.28 40.89
C ARG A 436 63.15 -37.66 41.91
N LYS A 437 63.13 -38.93 42.34
CA LYS A 437 62.22 -39.41 43.39
C LYS A 437 62.50 -38.71 44.71
N GLN A 438 63.76 -38.60 45.10
CA GLN A 438 64.18 -37.89 46.31
C GLN A 438 63.79 -36.41 46.28
N ALA A 439 63.98 -35.73 45.14
CA ALA A 439 63.56 -34.34 44.97
C ALA A 439 62.03 -34.18 45.08
N LEU A 440 61.24 -35.02 44.40
CA LEU A 440 59.78 -34.99 44.51
C LEU A 440 59.27 -35.37 45.92
N GLU A 441 59.94 -36.28 46.62
CA GLU A 441 59.60 -36.62 48.01
C GLU A 441 59.89 -35.44 48.93
N ALA A 442 60.99 -34.71 48.73
CA ALA A 442 61.28 -33.49 49.47
C ALA A 442 60.21 -32.41 49.23
N ASP A 443 59.79 -32.20 47.98
CA ASP A 443 58.69 -31.28 47.65
C ASP A 443 57.35 -31.74 48.25
N PHE A 444 57.08 -33.05 48.26
CA PHE A 444 55.89 -33.62 48.88
C PHE A 444 55.89 -33.39 50.40
N GLN A 445 57.01 -33.64 51.08
CA GLN A 445 57.17 -33.37 52.51
C GLN A 445 57.03 -31.88 52.83
N ARG A 446 57.58 -30.99 51.99
CA ARG A 446 57.37 -29.55 52.08
C ARG A 446 55.87 -29.20 52.03
N TYR A 447 55.14 -29.70 51.04
CA TYR A 447 53.70 -29.46 50.94
C TYR A 447 52.91 -30.09 52.10
N GLN A 448 53.32 -31.25 52.62
CA GLN A 448 52.71 -31.81 53.83
C GLN A 448 52.91 -30.89 55.05
N GLY A 449 54.09 -30.29 55.19
CA GLY A 449 54.36 -29.25 56.18
C GLY A 449 53.47 -28.02 55.99
N GLU A 450 53.32 -27.53 54.75
CA GLU A 450 52.43 -26.40 54.41
C GLU A 450 50.95 -26.74 54.69
N ILE A 451 50.49 -27.97 54.44
CA ILE A 451 49.15 -28.45 54.80
C ILE A 451 48.94 -28.43 56.31
N GLN A 452 49.92 -28.90 57.08
CA GLN A 452 49.81 -28.92 58.54
C GLN A 452 49.86 -27.51 59.13
N ALA A 453 50.69 -26.61 58.58
CA ALA A 453 50.77 -25.21 59.00
C ALA A 453 49.50 -24.42 58.67
N ASN A 454 48.85 -24.70 57.54
CA ASN A 454 47.61 -24.03 57.10
C ASN A 454 46.35 -24.86 57.40
N ARG A 455 46.43 -25.83 58.31
CA ARG A 455 45.34 -26.78 58.58
C ARG A 455 44.05 -26.09 58.98
N GLU A 456 44.12 -25.11 59.87
CA GLU A 456 42.97 -24.34 60.32
C GLU A 456 42.31 -23.60 59.15
N ALA A 457 43.10 -22.98 58.27
CA ALA A 457 42.58 -22.30 57.08
C ALA A 457 41.87 -23.27 56.11
N ILE A 458 42.42 -24.47 55.92
CA ILE A 458 41.80 -25.54 55.11
C ILE A 458 40.49 -26.00 55.74
N GLU A 459 40.47 -26.21 57.06
CA GLU A 459 39.27 -26.60 57.81
C GLU A 459 38.18 -25.52 57.74
N GLN A 460 38.53 -24.23 57.78
CA GLN A 460 37.60 -23.12 57.58
C GLN A 460 37.00 -23.12 56.17
N VAL A 461 37.79 -23.39 55.13
CA VAL A 461 37.27 -23.51 53.75
C VAL A 461 36.31 -24.70 53.63
N VAL A 462 36.62 -25.83 54.27
CA VAL A 462 35.70 -26.99 54.32
C VAL A 462 34.42 -26.64 55.07
N LEU A 463 34.49 -25.89 56.17
CA LEU A 463 33.32 -25.41 56.89
C LEU A 463 32.46 -24.50 56.02
N ALA A 464 33.07 -23.59 55.26
CA ALA A 464 32.38 -22.73 54.30
C ALA A 464 31.66 -23.55 53.21
N PHE A 465 32.29 -24.62 52.69
CA PHE A 465 31.63 -25.54 51.75
C PHE A 465 30.42 -26.24 52.39
N LYS A 466 30.51 -26.67 53.66
CA LYS A 466 29.38 -27.28 54.38
C LYS A 466 28.22 -26.29 54.56
N GLN A 467 28.52 -25.06 54.97
CA GLN A 467 27.51 -24.01 55.13
C GLN A 467 26.85 -23.65 53.79
N SER A 468 27.63 -23.54 52.72
CA SER A 468 27.12 -23.30 51.36
C SER A 468 26.21 -24.45 50.90
N ASN A 469 26.62 -25.70 51.08
CA ASN A 469 25.78 -26.87 50.77
C ASN A 469 24.47 -26.88 51.57
N GLU A 470 24.50 -26.48 52.84
CA GLU A 470 23.29 -26.40 53.68
C GLU A 470 22.32 -25.32 53.17
N GLN A 471 22.84 -24.16 52.78
CA GLN A 471 22.03 -23.11 52.15
C GLN A 471 21.38 -23.59 50.85
N VAL A 472 22.18 -24.26 49.99
CA VAL A 472 21.72 -24.87 48.74
C VAL A 472 20.62 -25.92 48.99
N LEU A 473 20.76 -26.76 50.02
CA LEU A 473 19.73 -27.73 50.43
C LEU A 473 18.45 -27.05 50.91
N ASN A 474 18.55 -25.99 51.71
CA ASN A 474 17.40 -25.24 52.23
C ASN A 474 16.64 -24.51 51.12
N GLN A 475 17.35 -23.90 50.17
CA GLN A 475 16.76 -23.35 48.95
C GLN A 475 16.12 -24.45 48.08
N GLY A 476 16.80 -25.58 47.93
CA GLY A 476 16.30 -26.76 47.22
C GLY A 476 14.98 -27.28 47.80
N LYS A 477 14.83 -27.31 49.13
CA LYS A 477 13.57 -27.67 49.81
C LYS A 477 12.42 -26.70 49.49
N LYS A 478 12.71 -25.40 49.29
CA LYS A 478 11.68 -24.40 48.90
C LYS A 478 11.25 -24.61 47.44
N LEU A 479 12.21 -24.76 46.53
CA LEU A 479 11.94 -25.05 45.12
C LEU A 479 11.19 -26.36 44.94
N TYR A 480 11.59 -27.42 45.65
CA TYR A 480 10.89 -28.70 45.59
C TYR A 480 9.43 -28.60 46.05
N ARG A 481 9.15 -27.82 47.10
CA ARG A 481 7.77 -27.51 47.50
C ARG A 481 6.98 -26.83 46.37
N GLN A 482 7.57 -25.87 45.68
CA GLN A 482 6.93 -25.21 44.53
C GLN A 482 6.67 -26.17 43.36
N ILE A 483 7.62 -27.07 43.05
CA ILE A 483 7.45 -28.14 42.05
C ILE A 483 6.24 -29.01 42.40
N MET A 484 6.13 -29.43 43.66
CA MET A 484 5.02 -30.28 44.12
C MET A 484 3.67 -29.55 44.05
N ILE A 485 3.63 -28.26 44.41
CA ILE A 485 2.42 -27.42 44.27
C ILE A 485 2.03 -27.33 42.80
N ALA A 486 2.95 -26.98 41.90
CA ALA A 486 2.68 -26.87 40.47
C ALA A 486 2.20 -28.19 39.87
N ARG A 487 2.82 -29.32 40.25
CA ARG A 487 2.40 -30.67 39.84
C ARG A 487 0.99 -31.01 40.32
N LYS A 488 0.66 -30.69 41.58
CA LYS A 488 -0.68 -30.92 42.14
C LYS A 488 -1.73 -30.10 41.38
N GLN A 489 -1.45 -28.81 41.14
CA GLN A 489 -2.34 -27.91 40.40
C GLN A 489 -2.54 -28.38 38.94
N LYS A 490 -1.46 -28.72 38.25
CA LYS A 490 -1.51 -29.30 36.89
C LYS A 490 -2.42 -30.54 36.82
N LYS A 491 -2.31 -31.46 37.79
CA LYS A 491 -3.16 -32.66 37.87
C LYS A 491 -4.62 -32.30 38.16
N LEU A 492 -4.86 -31.32 39.04
CA LEU A 492 -6.19 -30.82 39.37
C LEU A 492 -6.91 -30.28 38.13
N PHE A 493 -6.30 -29.32 37.42
CA PHE A 493 -6.90 -28.73 36.21
C PHE A 493 -7.10 -29.76 35.09
N ALA A 494 -6.16 -30.70 34.91
CA ALA A 494 -6.32 -31.79 33.94
C ALA A 494 -7.50 -32.71 34.30
N GLY A 495 -7.67 -33.05 35.59
CA GLY A 495 -8.79 -33.87 36.04
C GLY A 495 -10.13 -33.17 35.82
N LYS A 496 -10.23 -31.89 36.17
CA LYS A 496 -11.44 -31.07 35.97
C LYS A 496 -11.80 -30.91 34.49
N ALA A 497 -10.81 -30.74 33.60
CA ALA A 497 -11.06 -30.66 32.16
C ALA A 497 -11.66 -31.97 31.60
N GLU A 498 -11.12 -33.13 31.99
CA GLU A 498 -11.66 -34.43 31.55
C GLU A 498 -13.06 -34.71 32.13
N GLU A 499 -13.30 -34.31 33.38
CA GLU A 499 -14.59 -34.40 34.03
C GLU A 499 -15.66 -33.57 33.31
N LEU A 500 -15.34 -32.31 33.00
CA LEU A 500 -16.21 -31.41 32.24
C LEU A 500 -16.56 -32.02 30.87
N LYS A 501 -15.55 -32.53 30.16
CA LYS A 501 -15.71 -33.15 28.84
C LYS A 501 -16.61 -34.39 28.84
N LYS A 502 -16.60 -35.16 29.93
CA LYS A 502 -17.40 -36.37 30.06
C LYS A 502 -18.87 -36.07 30.41
N ASN A 503 -19.10 -35.02 31.20
CA ASN A 503 -20.41 -34.77 31.82
C ASN A 503 -21.24 -33.71 31.08
N VAL A 504 -20.62 -32.83 30.29
CA VAL A 504 -21.30 -31.67 29.68
C VAL A 504 -20.93 -31.55 28.19
N PRO A 505 -21.93 -31.38 27.29
CA PRO A 505 -21.69 -31.03 25.90
C PRO A 505 -20.89 -29.73 25.77
N MET A 506 -19.93 -29.68 24.84
CA MET A 506 -19.03 -28.51 24.67
C MET A 506 -19.76 -27.23 24.25
N ASP A 507 -20.93 -27.37 23.63
CA ASP A 507 -21.81 -26.28 23.23
C ASP A 507 -22.74 -25.80 24.34
N HIS A 508 -22.69 -26.40 25.54
CA HIS A 508 -23.51 -25.96 26.66
C HIS A 508 -23.18 -24.52 27.08
N LEU A 509 -24.21 -23.69 27.20
CA LEU A 509 -24.12 -22.28 27.56
C LEU A 509 -24.15 -22.11 29.09
N TYR A 510 -23.09 -21.53 29.66
CA TYR A 510 -23.00 -21.24 31.09
C TYR A 510 -23.36 -19.81 31.46
N TYR A 511 -23.08 -18.85 30.57
CA TYR A 511 -23.42 -17.45 30.79
C TYR A 511 -23.79 -16.79 29.46
N CYS A 512 -24.79 -15.93 29.51
CA CYS A 512 -25.05 -14.96 28.48
C CYS A 512 -25.70 -13.72 29.11
N ASP A 513 -25.18 -12.54 28.77
CA ASP A 513 -25.69 -11.28 29.31
C ASP A 513 -26.96 -10.79 28.58
N SER A 514 -26.90 -10.76 27.24
CA SER A 514 -27.86 -10.02 26.42
C SER A 514 -28.41 -10.84 25.25
N LEU A 515 -28.78 -12.10 25.49
CA LEU A 515 -29.48 -12.88 24.46
C LEU A 515 -30.97 -12.56 24.48
N HIS A 516 -31.50 -12.13 23.34
CA HIS A 516 -32.93 -11.93 23.19
C HIS A 516 -33.67 -13.27 23.34
N ASN A 517 -34.83 -13.24 24.01
CA ASN A 517 -35.73 -14.38 24.16
C ASN A 517 -36.51 -14.71 22.87
N VAL A 518 -36.36 -13.89 21.83
CA VAL A 518 -36.92 -14.07 20.50
C VAL A 518 -35.86 -13.85 19.43
N VAL A 519 -36.05 -14.46 18.26
CA VAL A 519 -35.15 -14.25 17.11
C VAL A 519 -35.38 -12.86 16.51
N LEU A 520 -34.36 -12.00 16.60
CA LEU A 520 -34.34 -10.70 15.96
C LEU A 520 -33.47 -10.72 14.69
N ARG A 521 -33.58 -9.66 13.89
CA ARG A 521 -32.69 -9.46 12.73
C ARG A 521 -31.22 -9.29 13.12
N SER A 522 -30.95 -8.77 14.32
CA SER A 522 -29.61 -8.63 14.90
C SER A 522 -29.08 -9.92 15.53
N SER A 523 -29.92 -10.94 15.75
CA SER A 523 -29.48 -12.24 16.28
C SER A 523 -28.48 -12.91 15.35
N GLN A 524 -27.51 -13.64 15.90
CA GLN A 524 -26.46 -14.30 15.12
C GLN A 524 -26.64 -15.82 15.09
N VAL A 525 -26.82 -16.38 13.90
CA VAL A 525 -26.84 -17.83 13.69
C VAL A 525 -25.43 -18.38 13.91
N GLU A 526 -25.32 -19.35 14.82
CA GLU A 526 -24.07 -19.94 15.32
C GLU A 526 -23.03 -18.94 15.85
N GLY A 527 -23.42 -17.69 16.13
CA GLY A 527 -22.50 -16.61 16.49
C GLY A 527 -21.59 -16.14 15.36
N LYS A 528 -21.98 -16.39 14.09
CA LYS A 528 -21.18 -16.02 12.90
C LYS A 528 -21.93 -15.07 11.97
N LYS A 529 -23.14 -15.45 11.54
CA LYS A 529 -23.90 -14.73 10.52
C LYS A 529 -25.13 -14.11 11.15
N ALA A 530 -25.31 -12.79 11.01
CA ALA A 530 -26.52 -12.15 11.51
C ALA A 530 -27.73 -12.58 10.67
N VAL A 531 -28.90 -12.69 11.31
CA VAL A 531 -30.16 -13.05 10.65
C VAL A 531 -30.52 -12.04 9.55
N LYS A 532 -30.18 -10.75 9.72
CA LYS A 532 -30.33 -9.69 8.71
C LYS A 532 -29.57 -9.96 7.41
N ASP A 533 -28.45 -10.68 7.48
CA ASP A 533 -27.58 -11.00 6.33
C ASP A 533 -27.97 -12.33 5.68
N CYS A 534 -28.98 -13.01 6.22
CA CYS A 534 -29.56 -14.20 5.63
C CYS A 534 -30.69 -13.81 4.66
N PRO A 535 -30.93 -14.57 3.58
CA PRO A 535 -32.10 -14.38 2.74
C PRO A 535 -33.40 -14.58 3.54
N ILE A 536 -34.16 -13.50 3.76
CA ILE A 536 -35.42 -13.53 4.52
C ILE A 536 -36.61 -13.57 3.56
N ARG A 537 -37.53 -14.53 3.76
CA ARG A 537 -38.78 -14.67 3.00
C ARG A 537 -39.99 -14.86 3.87
N ALA A 538 -41.10 -14.28 3.43
CA ALA A 538 -42.39 -14.48 4.05
C ALA A 538 -43.04 -15.77 3.51
N TYR A 539 -43.61 -16.58 4.39
CA TYR A 539 -44.47 -17.70 4.05
C TYR A 539 -45.60 -17.76 5.09
N GLU A 540 -46.85 -17.83 4.63
CA GLU A 540 -48.05 -17.84 5.50
C GLU A 540 -48.05 -16.75 6.60
N GLY A 541 -47.63 -15.54 6.25
CA GLY A 541 -47.61 -14.38 7.17
C GLY A 541 -46.47 -14.38 8.19
N ARG A 542 -45.49 -15.29 8.08
CA ARG A 542 -44.31 -15.37 8.96
C ARG A 542 -43.02 -15.22 8.17
N ALA A 543 -42.01 -14.59 8.76
CA ALA A 543 -40.73 -14.38 8.10
C ALA A 543 -39.71 -15.46 8.51
N TYR A 544 -39.10 -16.10 7.51
CA TYR A 544 -38.09 -17.15 7.65
C TYR A 544 -36.77 -16.67 7.05
N ALA A 545 -35.70 -16.74 7.84
CA ALA A 545 -34.34 -16.47 7.41
C ALA A 545 -33.67 -17.80 7.04
N VAL A 546 -33.30 -17.96 5.77
CA VAL A 546 -32.62 -19.18 5.28
C VAL A 546 -31.16 -19.14 5.69
N ILE A 547 -30.72 -20.15 6.45
CA ILE A 547 -29.39 -20.19 7.04
C ILE A 547 -28.38 -20.97 6.21
N ASP A 548 -28.85 -21.92 5.39
CA ASP A 548 -27.99 -22.72 4.51
C ASP A 548 -27.65 -21.98 3.21
N ASP A 549 -26.48 -22.27 2.65
CA ASP A 549 -26.06 -21.76 1.35
C ASP A 549 -26.84 -22.47 0.23
N LEU A 550 -27.87 -21.79 -0.29
CA LEU A 550 -28.71 -22.29 -1.36
C LEU A 550 -27.98 -22.32 -2.71
N LYS A 551 -27.85 -23.51 -3.31
CA LYS A 551 -27.49 -23.69 -4.73
C LYS A 551 -28.75 -24.06 -5.51
N LEU A 552 -29.34 -23.08 -6.18
CA LEU A 552 -30.58 -23.24 -6.93
C LEU A 552 -30.30 -23.65 -8.38
N GLU A 553 -30.88 -24.77 -8.81
CA GLU A 553 -30.94 -25.17 -10.23
C GLU A 553 -32.25 -24.70 -10.84
N GLN A 554 -32.23 -24.23 -12.10
CA GLN A 554 -33.44 -23.77 -12.79
C GLN A 554 -34.50 -24.89 -12.84
N GLY A 555 -35.70 -24.58 -12.33
CA GLY A 555 -36.88 -25.47 -12.37
C GLY A 555 -36.94 -26.57 -11.32
N LYS A 556 -35.98 -26.67 -10.38
CA LYS A 556 -36.01 -27.68 -9.30
C LYS A 556 -36.23 -27.02 -7.93
N ALA A 557 -37.09 -27.63 -7.12
CA ALA A 557 -37.23 -27.28 -5.73
C ALA A 557 -36.01 -27.77 -4.93
N ALA A 558 -35.51 -26.93 -4.03
CA ALA A 558 -34.43 -27.25 -3.11
C ALA A 558 -34.92 -27.15 -1.66
N GLN A 559 -34.31 -27.92 -0.75
CA GLN A 559 -34.58 -27.83 0.68
C GLN A 559 -33.43 -27.13 1.40
N ALA A 560 -33.75 -26.27 2.36
CA ALA A 560 -32.77 -25.60 3.19
C ALA A 560 -33.27 -25.41 4.62
N GLY A 561 -32.32 -25.36 5.56
CA GLY A 561 -32.57 -24.94 6.93
C GLY A 561 -32.91 -23.45 7.00
N ALA A 562 -33.86 -23.11 7.86
CA ALA A 562 -34.25 -21.74 8.14
C ALA A 562 -34.61 -21.55 9.62
N VAL A 563 -34.55 -20.30 10.05
CA VAL A 563 -35.01 -19.85 11.36
C VAL A 563 -36.14 -18.85 11.18
N MET A 564 -37.20 -18.99 11.98
CA MET A 564 -38.32 -18.05 11.99
C MET A 564 -37.99 -16.81 12.82
N ILE A 565 -38.15 -15.62 12.24
CA ILE A 565 -38.00 -14.34 12.95
C ILE A 565 -39.17 -14.18 13.93
N GLY A 566 -38.87 -13.84 15.18
CA GLY A 566 -39.83 -13.76 16.29
C GLY A 566 -40.10 -15.09 17.01
N ASP A 567 -39.44 -16.20 16.61
CA ASP A 567 -39.57 -17.46 17.35
C ASP A 567 -38.89 -17.39 18.71
N THR A 568 -39.38 -18.18 19.67
CA THR A 568 -38.85 -18.19 21.04
C THR A 568 -37.48 -18.86 21.10
N VAL A 569 -36.53 -18.20 21.74
CA VAL A 569 -35.19 -18.71 21.99
C VAL A 569 -35.13 -19.26 23.43
N LYS A 570 -34.81 -20.56 23.57
CA LYS A 570 -34.67 -21.23 24.87
C LYS A 570 -33.23 -21.66 25.07
N LYS A 571 -32.58 -21.19 26.15
CA LYS A 571 -31.15 -21.46 26.45
C LYS A 571 -30.22 -21.15 25.26
N GLY A 572 -30.52 -20.08 24.53
CA GLY A 572 -29.76 -19.68 23.35
C GLY A 572 -29.95 -20.55 22.10
N GLN A 573 -30.92 -21.46 22.11
CA GLN A 573 -31.26 -22.28 20.96
C GLN A 573 -32.68 -21.97 20.47
N VAL A 574 -32.85 -21.94 19.15
CA VAL A 574 -34.14 -21.84 18.46
C VAL A 574 -34.43 -23.12 17.70
N ARG A 575 -35.68 -23.36 17.33
CA ARG A 575 -36.05 -24.46 16.44
C ARG A 575 -35.52 -24.25 15.02
N LEU A 576 -35.04 -25.34 14.40
CA LEU A 576 -34.73 -25.39 12.98
C LEU A 576 -36.00 -25.73 12.17
N TYR A 577 -36.23 -24.98 11.10
CA TYR A 577 -37.29 -25.26 10.12
C TYR A 577 -36.64 -25.72 8.81
N MET A 578 -37.26 -26.68 8.12
CA MET A 578 -36.87 -27.03 6.75
C MET A 578 -37.82 -26.33 5.79
N VAL A 579 -37.28 -25.48 4.92
CA VAL A 579 -38.04 -24.76 3.91
C VAL A 579 -37.78 -25.36 2.54
N THR A 580 -38.85 -25.52 1.75
CA THR A 580 -38.74 -25.89 0.34
C THR A 580 -38.80 -24.61 -0.48
N VAL A 581 -37.73 -24.33 -1.22
CA VAL A 581 -37.58 -23.12 -2.02
C VAL A 581 -37.61 -23.45 -3.51
N GLN A 582 -38.18 -22.54 -4.31
CA GLN A 582 -38.14 -22.61 -5.77
C GLN A 582 -37.52 -21.33 -6.34
N PRO A 583 -36.71 -21.42 -7.42
CA PRO A 583 -36.19 -20.25 -8.11
C PRO A 583 -37.34 -19.38 -8.62
N ALA A 584 -37.19 -18.06 -8.49
CA ALA A 584 -38.21 -17.12 -8.91
C ALA A 584 -37.58 -15.93 -9.67
N ASP A 585 -38.29 -15.43 -10.68
CA ASP A 585 -37.83 -14.41 -11.62
C ASP A 585 -37.92 -12.98 -11.03
N HIS A 586 -37.41 -12.79 -9.82
CA HIS A 586 -37.32 -11.49 -9.17
C HIS A 586 -35.93 -11.28 -8.55
N PRO A 587 -35.54 -10.03 -8.23
CA PRO A 587 -34.16 -9.69 -7.83
C PRO A 587 -33.61 -10.44 -6.61
N GLN A 588 -34.49 -11.06 -5.82
CA GLN A 588 -34.12 -11.75 -4.59
C GLN A 588 -33.99 -13.28 -4.80
N GLY A 589 -34.34 -13.81 -5.98
CA GLY A 589 -33.88 -15.10 -6.52
C GLY A 589 -34.66 -16.36 -6.18
N PHE A 590 -35.54 -16.36 -5.17
CA PHE A 590 -36.35 -17.53 -4.79
C PHE A 590 -37.54 -17.19 -3.89
N ASP A 591 -38.54 -18.07 -3.90
CA ASP A 591 -39.71 -18.08 -3.01
C ASP A 591 -39.78 -19.36 -2.18
N ILE A 592 -40.37 -19.27 -0.99
CA ILE A 592 -40.66 -20.42 -0.12
C ILE A 592 -42.03 -20.99 -0.52
N THR A 593 -42.08 -22.30 -0.80
CA THR A 593 -43.29 -23.01 -1.23
C THR A 593 -43.85 -23.95 -0.17
N ALA A 594 -43.02 -24.41 0.77
CA ALA A 594 -43.46 -25.23 1.91
C ALA A 594 -42.51 -25.04 3.10
N VAL A 595 -43.01 -25.23 4.32
CA VAL A 595 -42.21 -25.18 5.55
C VAL A 595 -42.57 -26.36 6.46
N GLU A 596 -41.56 -27.14 6.83
CA GLU A 596 -41.67 -28.27 7.76
C GLU A 596 -40.98 -27.95 9.09
N LYS A 597 -41.64 -28.31 10.19
CA LYS A 597 -41.06 -28.18 11.54
C LYS A 597 -40.15 -29.38 11.79
N THR A 598 -38.93 -29.11 12.26
CA THR A 598 -38.03 -30.18 12.72
C THR A 598 -37.93 -30.21 14.24
N ASP A 599 -37.44 -31.34 14.76
CA ASP A 599 -37.03 -31.47 16.17
C ASP A 599 -35.63 -30.91 16.43
N GLY A 600 -34.92 -30.49 15.39
CA GLY A 600 -33.59 -29.89 15.48
C GLY A 600 -33.62 -28.47 16.05
N THR A 601 -32.50 -28.06 16.63
CA THR A 601 -32.30 -26.70 17.12
C THR A 601 -31.04 -26.06 16.52
N VAL A 602 -31.06 -24.74 16.42
CA VAL A 602 -29.95 -23.90 15.98
C VAL A 602 -29.56 -22.97 17.11
N ARG A 603 -28.26 -22.87 17.38
CA ARG A 603 -27.72 -21.96 18.39
C ARG A 603 -27.62 -20.54 17.86
N MET A 604 -27.98 -19.58 18.70
CA MET A 604 -27.92 -18.13 18.43
C MET A 604 -26.65 -17.46 18.99
N TYR A 605 -25.66 -18.28 19.36
CA TYR A 605 -24.40 -17.83 19.94
C TYR A 605 -23.22 -18.65 19.40
N GLY A 606 -22.03 -18.08 19.54
CA GLY A 606 -20.76 -18.68 19.16
C GLY A 606 -20.22 -19.59 20.26
N ILE A 607 -19.50 -20.64 19.86
CA ILE A 607 -18.66 -21.44 20.76
C ILE A 607 -17.23 -20.93 20.63
N ARG A 608 -16.47 -20.92 21.73
CA ARG A 608 -15.06 -20.48 21.77
C ARG A 608 -14.86 -19.01 21.43
N GLN A 609 -15.59 -18.12 22.11
CA GLN A 609 -15.48 -16.67 21.89
C GLN A 609 -14.03 -16.16 22.08
N ARG A 610 -13.23 -16.83 22.92
CA ARG A 610 -11.83 -16.46 23.18
C ARG A 610 -10.90 -16.59 21.97
N LYS A 611 -11.28 -17.37 20.95
CA LYS A 611 -10.47 -17.57 19.73
C LYS A 611 -10.80 -16.59 18.61
N THR A 612 -11.82 -15.74 18.78
CA THR A 612 -12.13 -14.69 17.82
C THR A 612 -11.04 -13.63 17.89
N ALA A 613 -10.32 -13.43 16.78
CA ALA A 613 -9.30 -12.41 16.70
C ALA A 613 -9.93 -11.03 16.90
N MET A 614 -9.15 -10.10 17.47
CA MET A 614 -9.57 -8.72 17.60
C MET A 614 -9.65 -8.13 16.18
N GLU A 615 -10.85 -7.85 15.71
CA GLU A 615 -11.03 -7.32 14.36
C GLU A 615 -10.48 -5.90 14.28
N PRO A 616 -9.80 -5.53 13.18
CA PRO A 616 -9.34 -4.17 12.98
C PRO A 616 -10.55 -3.23 12.90
N GLY A 617 -10.69 -2.37 13.90
CA GLY A 617 -11.66 -1.28 13.94
C GLY A 617 -10.98 0.05 14.24
N GLY A 618 -11.75 1.15 14.18
CA GLY A 618 -11.31 2.45 14.69
C GLY A 618 -11.27 2.47 16.21
N LYS A 619 -11.28 3.66 16.81
CA LYS A 619 -11.08 3.83 18.25
C LYS A 619 -12.30 3.35 19.05
N ALA A 620 -13.50 3.67 18.60
CA ALA A 620 -14.75 3.32 19.28
C ALA A 620 -14.96 1.80 19.27
N ALA A 621 -14.84 1.16 18.09
CA ALA A 621 -14.99 -0.29 17.96
C ALA A 621 -13.96 -1.06 18.81
N ARG A 622 -12.71 -0.59 18.89
CA ARG A 622 -11.67 -1.19 19.75
C ARG A 622 -12.03 -1.12 21.23
N ASN A 623 -12.55 0.03 21.70
CA ASN A 623 -12.97 0.18 23.09
C ASN A 623 -14.13 -0.76 23.44
N ALA A 624 -15.12 -0.89 22.56
CA ALA A 624 -16.23 -1.83 22.71
C ALA A 624 -15.73 -3.29 22.80
N GLN A 625 -14.79 -3.68 21.92
CA GLN A 625 -14.16 -5.02 21.97
C GLN A 625 -13.42 -5.27 23.30
N LEU A 626 -12.67 -4.29 23.80
CA LEU A 626 -11.94 -4.41 25.06
C LEU A 626 -12.89 -4.59 26.25
N LYS A 627 -13.97 -3.81 26.31
CA LYS A 627 -15.01 -3.92 27.34
C LYS A 627 -15.64 -5.31 27.35
N ARG A 628 -16.07 -5.80 26.18
CA ARG A 628 -16.64 -7.15 26.02
C ARG A 628 -15.66 -8.25 26.42
N ARG A 629 -14.38 -8.12 26.05
CA ARG A 629 -13.35 -9.10 26.41
C ARG A 629 -13.08 -9.10 27.91
N ALA A 630 -13.10 -7.95 28.56
CA ALA A 630 -12.95 -7.85 30.01
C ALA A 630 -14.11 -8.56 30.73
N GLU A 631 -15.35 -8.30 30.32
CA GLU A 631 -16.54 -8.97 30.85
C GLU A 631 -16.50 -10.49 30.63
N PHE A 632 -16.19 -10.94 29.41
CA PHE A 632 -16.02 -12.37 29.11
C PHE A 632 -14.96 -13.01 30.01
N THR A 633 -13.82 -12.34 30.21
CA THR A 633 -12.71 -12.85 31.02
C THR A 633 -13.12 -12.96 32.49
N ASP A 634 -13.77 -11.94 33.04
CA ASP A 634 -14.28 -11.95 34.42
C ASP A 634 -15.25 -13.12 34.65
N LYS A 635 -16.23 -13.28 33.75
CA LYS A 635 -17.20 -14.38 33.82
C LYS A 635 -16.54 -15.75 33.65
N LEU A 636 -15.57 -15.87 32.76
CA LEU A 636 -14.79 -17.10 32.57
C LEU A 636 -13.98 -17.45 33.83
N GLU A 637 -13.33 -16.47 34.47
CA GLU A 637 -12.57 -16.70 35.70
C GLU A 637 -13.47 -17.12 36.86
N HIS A 638 -14.67 -16.54 36.98
CA HIS A 638 -15.67 -16.98 37.94
C HIS A 638 -16.08 -18.45 37.73
N MET A 639 -16.32 -18.84 36.47
CA MET A 639 -16.66 -20.23 36.12
C MET A 639 -15.50 -21.18 36.41
N LEU A 640 -14.25 -20.78 36.15
CA LEU A 640 -13.06 -21.55 36.50
C LEU A 640 -12.93 -21.75 38.00
N GLN A 641 -13.20 -20.71 38.80
CA GLN A 641 -13.13 -20.80 40.26
C GLN A 641 -14.18 -21.80 40.79
N LYS A 642 -15.43 -21.68 40.32
CA LYS A 642 -16.47 -22.67 40.63
C LYS A 642 -16.03 -24.08 40.22
N ALA A 643 -15.51 -24.25 38.99
CA ALA A 643 -15.00 -25.51 38.45
C ALA A 643 -13.88 -26.16 39.27
N VAL A 644 -13.19 -25.39 40.12
CA VAL A 644 -12.19 -25.90 41.06
C VAL A 644 -12.81 -26.24 42.42
N ASP A 645 -13.78 -25.45 42.89
CA ASP A 645 -14.32 -25.54 44.26
C ASP A 645 -15.33 -26.68 44.48
N ASP A 646 -16.18 -27.02 43.51
CA ASP A 646 -17.11 -28.15 43.68
C ASP A 646 -16.39 -29.53 43.65
N THR A 647 -16.64 -30.30 44.69
CA THR A 647 -15.98 -31.58 44.99
C THR A 647 -16.79 -32.80 44.52
N LYS A 648 -18.02 -32.61 44.04
CA LYS A 648 -18.97 -33.68 43.70
C LYS A 648 -19.20 -33.89 42.21
N ALA A 649 -18.45 -33.19 41.36
CA ALA A 649 -18.48 -33.35 39.91
C ALA A 649 -19.86 -33.16 39.26
N ARG A 650 -20.74 -32.37 39.90
CA ARG A 650 -22.06 -32.01 39.40
C ARG A 650 -22.05 -30.54 39.04
N TYR A 651 -21.19 -30.19 38.09
CA TYR A 651 -21.13 -28.84 37.53
C TYR A 651 -22.34 -28.57 36.63
N HIS A 652 -23.47 -28.32 37.28
CA HIS A 652 -24.57 -27.60 36.70
C HIS A 652 -24.31 -26.11 36.93
N ALA A 653 -23.45 -25.50 36.11
CA ALA A 653 -23.33 -24.05 36.13
C ALA A 653 -24.60 -23.46 35.50
N TRP A 654 -25.59 -23.22 36.34
CA TRP A 654 -26.70 -22.33 35.99
C TRP A 654 -26.30 -20.93 36.45
N TRP A 655 -26.32 -19.99 35.52
CA TRP A 655 -26.40 -18.57 35.80
C TRP A 655 -27.72 -18.11 35.20
N ASP A 656 -28.75 -18.27 36.00
CA ASP A 656 -29.76 -17.24 36.18
C ASP A 656 -29.45 -16.68 37.58
N ASP A 657 -29.73 -15.43 37.90
CA ASP A 657 -29.51 -14.87 39.26
C ASP A 657 -30.30 -15.62 40.37
N SER A 658 -31.05 -16.65 39.98
CA SER A 658 -31.73 -17.62 40.83
C SER A 658 -30.97 -18.95 40.84
N ASP A 659 -30.04 -19.12 41.78
CA ASP A 659 -29.63 -20.46 42.21
C ASP A 659 -30.85 -21.11 42.91
N PRO A 660 -31.49 -22.15 42.34
CA PRO A 660 -32.64 -22.79 42.98
C PRO A 660 -32.28 -23.50 44.29
N TYR A 661 -30.99 -23.58 44.64
CA TYR A 661 -30.47 -24.14 45.88
C TYR A 661 -29.93 -23.10 46.86
N GLN A 662 -29.91 -21.80 46.51
CA GLN A 662 -29.74 -20.75 47.52
C GLN A 662 -31.02 -20.68 48.34
N LYS A 663 -30.91 -20.90 49.66
CA LYS A 663 -32.00 -20.62 50.60
C LYS A 663 -32.31 -19.12 50.52
N LYS A 664 -33.40 -18.76 49.83
CA LYS A 664 -33.93 -17.40 49.82
C LYS A 664 -34.07 -16.88 51.25
N ASN A 665 -33.65 -15.64 51.46
CA ASN A 665 -33.74 -14.97 52.75
C ASN A 665 -35.21 -14.77 53.10
N GLU A 666 -35.56 -14.61 54.38
CA GLU A 666 -36.95 -14.38 54.78
C GLU A 666 -37.55 -13.13 54.10
N ALA A 667 -36.73 -12.10 53.86
CA ALA A 667 -37.12 -10.91 53.09
C ALA A 667 -37.50 -11.20 51.63
N GLU A 668 -36.72 -12.03 50.93
CA GLU A 668 -36.96 -12.38 49.52
C GLU A 668 -38.19 -13.28 49.36
N ARG A 669 -38.47 -14.14 50.36
CA ARG A 669 -39.71 -14.94 50.39
C ARG A 669 -40.95 -14.06 50.61
N VAL A 670 -40.86 -13.08 51.49
CA VAL A 670 -41.97 -12.15 51.76
C VAL A 670 -42.25 -11.29 50.54
N GLU A 671 -41.22 -10.80 49.87
CA GLU A 671 -41.36 -10.01 48.64
C GLU A 671 -42.05 -10.82 47.52
N GLU A 672 -41.63 -12.08 47.30
CA GLU A 672 -42.24 -12.96 46.30
C GLU A 672 -43.70 -13.37 46.65
N GLU A 673 -44.05 -13.46 47.94
CA GLU A 673 -45.44 -13.63 48.38
C GLU A 673 -46.28 -12.36 48.18
N MET A 674 -45.70 -11.17 48.35
CA MET A 674 -46.38 -9.90 48.10
C MET A 674 -46.74 -9.70 46.62
N TYR A 675 -45.90 -10.20 45.70
CA TYR A 675 -46.12 -10.05 44.26
C TYR A 675 -46.92 -11.19 43.61
N LYS A 676 -47.19 -12.31 44.30
CA LYS A 676 -47.97 -13.45 43.75
C LYS A 676 -49.44 -13.17 43.44
N GLY A 677 -49.97 -12.02 43.86
CA GLY A 677 -51.36 -11.61 43.63
C GLY A 677 -51.54 -10.42 42.68
N TRP A 678 -50.45 -9.84 42.16
CA TRP A 678 -50.53 -8.67 41.28
C TRP A 678 -50.23 -9.09 39.84
N SER A 679 -51.28 -9.40 39.07
CA SER A 679 -51.16 -9.51 37.62
C SER A 679 -51.16 -8.12 37.00
N LEU A 680 -50.10 -7.76 36.28
CA LEU A 680 -50.12 -6.72 35.26
C LEU A 680 -50.36 -7.35 33.89
#